data_AF-A0AAW9MYG1-F1
#
_entry.id   AF-A0AAW9MYG1-F1
#
_cell.length_a   1.000
_cell.length_b   1.000
_cell.length_c   1.000
_cell.angle_alpha   90.00
_cell.angle_beta   90.00
_cell.angle_gamma   90.00
#
_symmetry.space_group_name_H-M   'P 1'
#
loop_
_entity.id
_entity.type
_entity.pdbx_description
1 polymer ?
#
loop_
_entity_poly.entity_id
_entity_poly.type
_entity_poly.pdbx_seq_one_letter_code
_entity_poly.pdbx_strand_id
1 'polypeptide(L)'
;MASSLYNLALDFSKELNYTKAIMARQGDKGITVTVKPFLNGLQMDTSGGTFTLKGTTPSNRYVDSVATSVTSEEVTFSLDGTFMSEAGYYKHCYVEYRKDNQILTTQDIIFFSLGVSDISQGQADEYVSQLEELIRKYNETFDVFMAEIKGRVDSLNKQITDLTGQAKTLQDKLDALKEEISKLGNLQVMYSNSIDFGDYDYSGNPNLMSKLKSSDFNVGYHGSLTLDNEKLHFTSDGTGSIDMFTHINTPQLVSGKTYTLSAKVRFDEGTTGAIDKLRLVYRTSPGEKILLEANSTNITTDDVGKEITIKGTANVNYQITNLDRFYMSISFVDRDKINGGFKLYDIKIEEGSTATPYQPNLLDAPYYLSKVALGENIADPTVKFPITTSSEAIYAKNASEDFVLGETYTVTIGATKPASQTIRVYLAQKQFGVFKPVEGLVDTWVTTVSITRLGENAKWVYLSQTPNTSLGSCTIKWLKIEKGNTRTPNIEQYKYRGIGMRDSNNPKDYVWDLEPKYVEENLATESKVTEIIGEANKYTDNSIEAVNINVTNIADDLAKQINVNENAARNYTDTKKIEAVNESKKYTDEVFRKEIVNLTVKNGNLGTARLYRQGNCVTIYFFDLNGRNSGGNDSVILTVPEGYRTPISFEQLVGSTDRSAFNNAQLGFGADGNIYWRRNTSYASSYTFAVTYII
;
A
#
# COMPACT_ATOMS: atom_id res chain seq x y z
N MET A 1 -70.32 9.63 -2.13
CA MET A 1 -69.54 9.35 -0.91
C MET A 1 -68.32 8.56 -1.33
N ALA A 2 -67.16 9.21 -1.45
CA ALA A 2 -65.90 8.53 -1.69
C ALA A 2 -65.26 8.27 -0.32
N SER A 3 -64.99 7.00 0.01
CA SER A 3 -64.21 6.65 1.19
C SER A 3 -62.74 7.03 0.94
N SER A 4 -62.24 8.08 1.59
CA SER A 4 -60.82 8.42 1.50
C SER A 4 -59.99 7.38 2.28
N LEU A 5 -59.05 6.73 1.58
CA LEU A 5 -58.13 5.74 2.14
C LEU A 5 -56.72 6.36 2.27
N TYR A 6 -56.18 6.40 3.49
CA TYR A 6 -54.81 6.88 3.75
C TYR A 6 -53.91 5.70 4.07
N ASN A 7 -52.82 5.52 3.31
CA ASN A 7 -51.83 4.47 3.52
C ASN A 7 -50.53 5.06 4.09
N LEU A 8 -50.24 4.72 5.35
CA LEU A 8 -49.09 5.19 6.11
C LEU A 8 -48.11 4.05 6.36
N ALA A 9 -46.82 4.35 6.36
CA ALA A 9 -45.77 3.46 6.85
C ALA A 9 -45.13 4.14 8.06
N LEU A 10 -45.25 3.54 9.24
CA LEU A 10 -44.85 4.19 10.50
C LEU A 10 -43.86 3.31 11.27
N ASP A 11 -42.74 3.90 11.68
CA ASP A 11 -41.72 3.22 12.49
C ASP A 11 -41.85 3.59 13.97
N PHE A 12 -42.00 2.57 14.82
CA PHE A 12 -42.13 2.70 16.27
C PHE A 12 -40.78 2.91 16.99
N SER A 13 -39.65 2.76 16.29
CA SER A 13 -38.31 3.17 16.76
C SER A 13 -38.08 4.68 16.69
N LYS A 14 -38.89 5.39 15.89
CA LYS A 14 -38.77 6.84 15.62
C LYS A 14 -37.48 7.24 14.87
N GLU A 15 -36.73 6.29 14.32
CA GLU A 15 -35.51 6.59 13.55
C GLU A 15 -35.79 6.96 12.08
N LEU A 16 -36.91 6.47 11.51
CA LEU A 16 -37.37 6.82 10.15
C LEU A 16 -38.36 7.99 10.18
N ASN A 17 -37.87 9.18 9.85
CA ASN A 17 -38.64 10.43 9.88
C ASN A 17 -39.44 10.66 8.58
N TYR A 18 -40.53 9.91 8.38
CA TYR A 18 -41.47 10.13 7.28
C TYR A 18 -42.82 10.60 7.82
N THR A 19 -43.06 11.91 7.84
CA THR A 19 -44.35 12.47 8.25
C THR A 19 -45.28 12.59 7.03
N LYS A 20 -46.18 11.63 6.84
CA LYS A 20 -47.32 11.78 5.93
C LYS A 20 -48.49 12.47 6.66
N ALA A 21 -49.17 13.38 5.97
CA ALA A 21 -50.31 14.11 6.52
C ALA A 21 -51.63 13.39 6.19
N ILE A 22 -52.55 13.35 7.15
CA ILE A 22 -53.95 13.01 6.94
C ILE A 22 -54.73 14.32 6.83
N MET A 23 -55.44 14.51 5.72
CA MET A 23 -56.27 15.70 5.48
C MET A 23 -57.70 15.28 5.17
N ALA A 24 -58.62 15.46 6.12
CA ALA A 24 -60.04 15.12 5.99
C ALA A 24 -60.92 16.35 6.27
N ARG A 25 -62.25 16.27 6.11
CA ARG A 25 -63.17 17.39 6.45
C ARG A 25 -63.98 17.08 7.70
N GLN A 26 -64.36 18.14 8.43
CA GLN A 26 -65.21 18.05 9.60
C GLN A 26 -66.55 17.41 9.23
N GLY A 27 -66.94 16.35 9.96
CA GLY A 27 -68.17 15.61 9.73
C GLY A 27 -68.12 14.52 8.65
N ASP A 28 -66.98 14.32 7.98
CA ASP A 28 -66.80 13.19 7.06
C ASP A 28 -67.03 11.86 7.79
N LYS A 29 -67.68 10.92 7.09
CA LYS A 29 -67.95 9.56 7.57
C LYS A 29 -67.23 8.55 6.69
N GLY A 30 -66.73 7.47 7.29
CA GLY A 30 -66.10 6.36 6.56
C GLY A 30 -64.68 6.66 6.08
N ILE A 31 -63.95 7.53 6.78
CA ILE A 31 -62.52 7.75 6.55
C ILE A 31 -61.75 6.55 7.11
N THR A 32 -60.89 5.96 6.28
CA THR A 32 -60.11 4.76 6.65
C THR A 32 -58.62 5.08 6.58
N VAL A 33 -57.89 4.74 7.64
CA VAL A 33 -56.43 4.91 7.71
C VAL A 33 -55.79 3.54 7.88
N THR A 34 -54.98 3.12 6.92
CA THR A 34 -54.21 1.88 6.97
C THR A 34 -52.75 2.20 7.24
N VAL A 35 -52.13 1.48 8.18
CA VAL A 35 -50.77 1.66 8.67
C VAL A 35 -49.99 0.36 8.47
N LYS A 36 -48.82 0.44 7.83
CA LYS A 36 -47.78 -0.60 7.82
C LYS A 36 -46.79 -0.32 8.96
N PRO A 37 -46.79 -1.13 10.03
CA PRO A 37 -45.93 -0.87 11.18
C PRO A 37 -44.52 -1.44 10.97
N PHE A 38 -43.51 -0.64 11.32
CA PHE A 38 -42.09 -1.01 11.31
C PHE A 38 -41.47 -0.80 12.70
N LEU A 39 -40.39 -1.51 12.98
CA LEU A 39 -39.53 -1.31 14.15
C LEU A 39 -38.06 -1.41 13.70
N ASN A 40 -37.32 -0.31 13.81
CA ASN A 40 -35.94 -0.18 13.33
C ASN A 40 -35.79 -0.50 11.83
N GLY A 41 -36.74 -0.03 11.01
CA GLY A 41 -36.77 -0.28 9.56
C GLY A 41 -37.17 -1.68 9.12
N LEU A 42 -37.47 -2.61 10.04
CA LEU A 42 -37.96 -3.96 9.74
C LEU A 42 -39.47 -4.07 10.01
N GLN A 43 -40.17 -4.93 9.27
CA GLN A 43 -41.61 -5.14 9.45
C GLN A 43 -41.91 -5.62 10.88
N MET A 44 -42.83 -4.93 11.55
CA MET A 44 -43.17 -5.19 12.95
C MET A 44 -44.12 -6.38 13.09
N ASP A 45 -43.90 -7.25 14.07
CA ASP A 45 -44.86 -8.29 14.45
C ASP A 45 -46.08 -7.65 15.12
N THR A 46 -47.23 -7.77 14.46
CA THR A 46 -48.51 -7.20 14.90
C THR A 46 -49.34 -8.17 15.75
N SER A 47 -48.91 -9.42 15.88
CA SER A 47 -49.70 -10.49 16.49
C SER A 47 -49.96 -10.26 17.99
N GLY A 48 -51.22 -10.39 18.42
CA GLY A 48 -51.62 -10.36 19.83
C GLY A 48 -51.53 -8.99 20.52
N GLY A 49 -51.26 -7.90 19.80
CA GLY A 49 -51.27 -6.55 20.36
C GLY A 49 -52.45 -5.71 19.87
N THR A 50 -52.76 -4.65 20.62
CA THR A 50 -53.82 -3.69 20.29
C THR A 50 -53.19 -2.40 19.76
N PHE A 51 -53.71 -1.91 18.63
CA PHE A 51 -53.30 -0.64 18.06
C PHE A 51 -54.40 0.42 18.28
N THR A 52 -54.00 1.64 18.64
CA THR A 52 -54.91 2.76 18.85
C THR A 52 -54.32 4.03 18.24
N LEU A 53 -55.05 4.64 17.31
CA LEU A 53 -54.73 5.96 16.77
C LEU A 53 -55.28 7.00 17.75
N LYS A 54 -54.39 7.83 18.30
CA LYS A 54 -54.71 8.83 19.32
C LYS A 54 -54.47 10.22 18.76
N GLY A 55 -55.13 11.22 19.33
CA GLY A 55 -54.99 12.61 18.94
C GLY A 55 -55.65 13.57 19.92
N THR A 56 -55.39 14.86 19.72
CA THR A 56 -56.03 15.94 20.48
C THR A 56 -56.63 16.95 19.51
N THR A 57 -57.93 17.23 19.62
CA THR A 57 -58.63 18.19 18.76
C THR A 57 -58.08 19.62 18.94
N PRO A 58 -58.37 20.55 18.02
CA PRO A 58 -58.01 21.96 18.16
C PRO A 58 -58.49 22.60 19.46
N SER A 59 -59.66 22.20 19.97
CA SER A 59 -60.20 22.63 21.28
C SER A 59 -59.54 21.98 22.50
N ASN A 60 -58.48 21.19 22.29
CA ASN A 60 -57.76 20.40 23.30
C ASN A 60 -58.56 19.23 23.89
N ARG A 61 -59.51 18.65 23.15
CA ARG A 61 -60.20 17.42 23.56
C ARG A 61 -59.44 16.18 23.08
N TYR A 62 -59.24 15.21 23.96
CA TYR A 62 -58.63 13.94 23.57
C TYR A 62 -59.59 13.11 22.70
N VAL A 63 -59.04 12.48 21.67
CA VAL A 63 -59.75 11.57 20.77
C VAL A 63 -58.89 10.34 20.49
N ASP A 64 -59.54 9.18 20.38
CA ASP A 64 -58.89 7.94 19.97
C ASP A 64 -59.78 7.10 19.05
N SER A 65 -59.14 6.21 18.29
CA SER A 65 -59.78 5.21 17.47
C SER A 65 -58.97 3.92 17.55
N VAL A 66 -59.61 2.85 18.04
CA VAL A 66 -59.00 1.52 18.10
C VAL A 66 -59.03 0.91 16.70
N ALA A 67 -57.96 0.20 16.33
CA ALA A 67 -57.88 -0.45 15.03
C ALA A 67 -59.07 -1.40 14.79
N THR A 68 -59.71 -1.26 13.64
CA THR A 68 -60.84 -2.09 13.20
C THR A 68 -60.38 -3.39 12.53
N SER A 69 -59.13 -3.43 12.03
CA SER A 69 -58.49 -4.63 11.48
C SER A 69 -56.98 -4.62 11.75
N VAL A 70 -56.42 -5.79 12.07
CA VAL A 70 -54.98 -6.00 12.28
C VAL A 70 -54.57 -7.28 11.54
N THR A 71 -53.66 -7.15 10.59
CA THR A 71 -53.03 -8.27 9.86
C THR A 71 -51.52 -8.29 10.10
N SER A 72 -50.82 -9.30 9.59
CA SER A 72 -49.35 -9.38 9.68
C SER A 72 -48.63 -8.26 8.92
N GLU A 73 -49.32 -7.56 8.01
CA GLU A 73 -48.72 -6.50 7.19
C GLU A 73 -49.29 -5.11 7.49
N GLU A 74 -50.57 -5.03 7.85
CA GLU A 74 -51.33 -3.78 7.89
C GLU A 74 -52.29 -3.70 9.08
N VAL A 75 -52.43 -2.49 9.61
CA VAL A 75 -53.36 -2.11 10.68
C VAL A 75 -54.30 -1.03 10.18
N THR A 76 -55.61 -1.23 10.30
CA THR A 76 -56.62 -0.30 9.78
C THR A 76 -57.41 0.36 10.90
N PHE A 77 -57.60 1.67 10.80
CA PHE A 77 -58.42 2.49 11.68
C PHE A 77 -59.58 3.10 10.90
N SER A 78 -60.73 3.23 11.53
CA SER A 78 -61.84 4.03 11.01
C SER A 78 -61.97 5.31 11.83
N LEU A 79 -61.98 6.45 11.14
CA LEU A 79 -62.12 7.76 11.76
C LEU A 79 -63.54 8.28 11.54
N ASP A 80 -64.30 8.40 12.62
CA ASP A 80 -65.66 8.90 12.62
C ASP A 80 -65.99 9.69 13.90
N GLY A 81 -67.25 10.16 13.99
CA GLY A 81 -67.83 10.69 15.22
C GLY A 81 -66.99 11.79 15.88
N THR A 82 -66.55 11.52 17.12
CA THR A 82 -65.77 12.45 17.94
C THR A 82 -64.39 12.76 17.37
N PHE A 83 -63.81 11.86 16.56
CA PHE A 83 -62.51 12.10 15.92
C PHE A 83 -62.64 13.10 14.74
N MET A 84 -63.84 13.22 14.16
CA MET A 84 -64.14 14.09 13.02
C MET A 84 -65.00 15.30 13.39
N SER A 85 -65.15 15.62 14.69
CA SER A 85 -66.15 16.59 15.14
C SER A 85 -65.74 18.05 15.03
N GLU A 86 -64.45 18.34 14.85
CA GLU A 86 -63.90 19.71 14.83
C GLU A 86 -63.01 19.94 13.62
N ALA A 87 -63.11 21.13 13.02
CA ALA A 87 -62.17 21.59 12.01
C ALA A 87 -60.93 22.21 12.66
N GLY A 88 -59.76 21.95 12.09
CA GLY A 88 -58.46 22.50 12.45
C GLY A 88 -57.37 21.43 12.54
N TYR A 89 -56.19 21.85 13.00
CA TYR A 89 -55.03 20.98 13.22
C TYR A 89 -55.17 20.20 14.53
N TYR A 90 -55.07 18.86 14.45
CA TYR A 90 -55.11 18.00 15.62
C TYR A 90 -53.67 17.80 16.12
N LYS A 91 -53.48 17.97 17.43
CA LYS A 91 -52.18 17.91 18.10
C LYS A 91 -51.92 16.49 18.60
N HIS A 92 -50.65 16.10 18.66
CA HIS A 92 -50.22 14.81 19.21
C HIS A 92 -50.98 13.62 18.65
N CYS A 93 -51.11 13.59 17.32
CA CYS A 93 -51.72 12.47 16.64
C CYS A 93 -50.68 11.36 16.45
N TYR A 94 -50.85 10.18 17.01
CA TYR A 94 -49.87 9.08 16.87
C TYR A 94 -50.56 7.73 17.01
N VAL A 95 -49.90 6.68 16.54
CA VAL A 95 -50.37 5.31 16.78
C VAL A 95 -49.64 4.75 18.00
N GLU A 96 -50.41 4.23 18.94
CA GLU A 96 -49.95 3.48 20.09
C GLU A 96 -50.15 1.97 19.82
N TYR A 97 -49.14 1.17 20.10
CA TYR A 97 -49.21 -0.28 20.17
C TYR A 97 -49.07 -0.73 21.61
N ARG A 98 -49.99 -1.59 22.08
CA ARG A 98 -49.92 -2.24 23.39
C ARG A 98 -49.98 -3.76 23.26
N LYS A 99 -49.02 -4.43 23.88
CA LYS A 99 -49.03 -5.88 24.09
C LYS A 99 -48.43 -6.17 25.47
N ASP A 100 -49.21 -6.84 26.33
CA ASP A 100 -48.87 -7.05 27.73
C ASP A 100 -48.48 -5.74 28.44
N ASN A 101 -47.26 -5.64 28.99
CA ASN A 101 -46.73 -4.43 29.64
C ASN A 101 -45.95 -3.51 28.69
N GLN A 102 -45.83 -3.84 27.41
CA GLN A 102 -45.08 -3.04 26.45
C GLN A 102 -45.98 -2.04 25.75
N ILE A 103 -45.59 -0.76 25.80
CA ILE A 103 -46.22 0.33 25.07
C ILE A 103 -45.18 0.92 24.11
N LEU A 104 -45.49 0.91 22.83
CA LEU A 104 -44.70 1.59 21.79
C LEU A 104 -45.56 2.66 21.14
N THR A 105 -44.96 3.79 20.77
CA THR A 105 -45.64 4.86 20.03
C THR A 105 -44.85 5.25 18.81
N THR A 106 -45.54 5.63 17.75
CA THR A 106 -44.92 6.31 16.61
C THR A 106 -44.50 7.72 17.00
N GLN A 107 -43.84 8.42 16.06
CA GLN A 107 -43.81 9.88 16.06
C GLN A 107 -45.20 10.48 15.78
N ASP A 108 -45.33 11.79 16.01
CA ASP A 108 -46.55 12.53 15.69
C ASP A 108 -46.80 12.57 14.17
N ILE A 109 -48.02 12.24 13.79
CA ILE A 109 -48.64 12.30 12.47
C ILE A 109 -49.31 13.67 12.34
N ILE A 110 -49.17 14.31 11.18
CA ILE A 110 -49.91 15.55 10.90
C ILE A 110 -51.35 15.17 10.55
N PHE A 111 -52.32 15.64 11.33
CA PHE A 111 -53.74 15.47 11.03
C PHE A 111 -54.43 16.84 10.95
N PHE A 112 -55.07 17.13 9.83
CA PHE A 112 -55.79 18.38 9.60
C PHE A 112 -57.23 18.09 9.15
N SER A 113 -58.20 18.60 9.90
CA SER A 113 -59.62 18.56 9.53
C SER A 113 -60.03 19.91 8.93
N LEU A 114 -60.44 19.96 7.67
CA LEU A 114 -60.90 21.17 7.00
C LEU A 114 -62.35 21.50 7.41
N GLY A 115 -62.68 22.78 7.54
CA GLY A 115 -64.07 23.23 7.78
C GLY A 115 -64.98 22.93 6.60
N VAL A 116 -66.29 22.83 6.85
CA VAL A 116 -67.30 22.71 5.78
C VAL A 116 -67.24 23.95 4.88
N SER A 117 -66.96 23.75 3.58
CA SER A 117 -66.97 24.81 2.57
C SER A 117 -68.12 24.59 1.58
N ASP A 118 -68.94 25.61 1.34
CA ASP A 118 -69.89 25.67 0.22
C ASP A 118 -69.11 25.86 -1.09
N ILE A 119 -68.65 24.76 -1.70
CA ILE A 119 -68.13 24.74 -3.07
C ILE A 119 -69.05 23.89 -3.94
N SER A 120 -69.27 24.32 -5.19
CA SER A 120 -70.13 23.59 -6.12
C SER A 120 -69.53 22.21 -6.46
N GLN A 121 -70.38 21.21 -6.75
CA GLN A 121 -69.95 19.84 -7.08
C GLN A 121 -68.90 19.81 -8.20
N GLY A 122 -69.05 20.65 -9.24
CA GLY A 122 -68.08 20.75 -10.34
C GLY A 122 -66.69 21.27 -9.93
N GLN A 123 -66.62 22.19 -8.96
CA GLN A 123 -65.33 22.65 -8.42
C GLN A 123 -64.67 21.59 -7.52
N ALA A 124 -65.48 20.82 -6.78
CA ALA A 124 -64.97 19.72 -5.97
C ALA A 124 -64.39 18.60 -6.85
N ASP A 125 -65.05 18.26 -7.96
CA ASP A 125 -64.60 17.23 -8.90
C ASP A 125 -63.28 17.63 -9.59
N GLU A 126 -63.11 18.91 -9.93
CA GLU A 126 -61.85 19.44 -10.49
C GLU A 126 -60.67 19.35 -9.50
N TYR A 127 -60.89 19.74 -8.24
CA TYR A 127 -59.85 19.63 -7.20
C TYR A 127 -59.49 18.18 -6.88
N VAL A 128 -60.47 17.27 -6.86
CA VAL A 128 -60.22 15.83 -6.65
C VAL A 128 -59.40 15.27 -7.82
N SER A 129 -59.75 15.60 -9.06
CA SER A 129 -58.99 15.16 -10.24
C SER A 129 -57.54 15.65 -10.23
N GLN A 130 -57.29 16.90 -9.83
CA GLN A 130 -55.93 17.44 -9.71
C GLN A 130 -55.11 16.75 -8.61
N LEU A 131 -55.75 16.41 -7.49
CA LEU A 131 -55.11 15.66 -6.38
C LEU A 131 -54.82 14.22 -6.76
N GLU A 132 -55.72 13.53 -7.44
CA GLU A 132 -55.50 12.17 -7.95
C GLU A 132 -54.36 12.13 -8.97
N GLU A 133 -54.28 13.12 -9.86
CA GLU A 133 -53.16 13.22 -10.81
C GLU A 133 -51.83 13.49 -10.10
N LEU A 134 -51.83 14.31 -9.04
CA LEU A 134 -50.65 14.57 -8.22
C LEU A 134 -50.20 13.32 -7.45
N ILE A 135 -51.13 12.57 -6.86
CA ILE A 135 -50.85 11.30 -6.18
C ILE A 135 -50.30 10.27 -7.16
N ARG A 136 -50.86 10.19 -8.37
CA ARG A 136 -50.33 9.31 -9.43
C ARG A 136 -48.90 9.67 -9.80
N LYS A 137 -48.62 10.96 -10.09
CA LYS A 137 -47.27 11.44 -10.38
C LYS A 137 -46.30 11.19 -9.22
N TYR A 138 -46.77 11.35 -7.98
CA TYR A 138 -45.96 11.07 -6.79
C TYR A 138 -45.59 9.58 -6.70
N ASN A 139 -46.56 8.67 -6.83
CA ASN A 139 -46.32 7.22 -6.77
C ASN A 139 -45.41 6.77 -7.92
N GLU A 140 -45.63 7.24 -9.15
CA GLU A 140 -44.75 6.96 -10.29
C GLU A 140 -43.30 7.42 -10.01
N THR A 141 -43.13 8.62 -9.45
CA THR A 141 -41.80 9.15 -9.07
C THR A 141 -41.17 8.33 -7.95
N PHE A 142 -41.97 7.88 -6.98
CA PHE A 142 -41.52 7.06 -5.86
C PHE A 142 -41.08 5.66 -6.30
N ASP A 143 -41.82 5.02 -7.20
CA ASP A 143 -41.48 3.70 -7.75
C ASP A 143 -40.17 3.77 -8.57
N VAL A 144 -40.00 4.84 -9.37
CA VAL A 144 -38.75 5.12 -10.08
C VAL A 144 -37.59 5.28 -9.09
N PHE A 145 -37.78 6.06 -8.04
CA PHE A 145 -36.77 6.24 -6.99
C PHE A 145 -36.41 4.92 -6.31
N MET A 146 -37.39 4.09 -5.95
CA MET A 146 -37.16 2.78 -5.32
C MET A 146 -36.43 1.81 -6.26
N ALA A 147 -36.75 1.82 -7.55
CA ALA A 147 -36.04 1.05 -8.56
C ALA A 147 -34.57 1.49 -8.68
N GLU A 148 -34.31 2.80 -8.65
CA GLU A 148 -32.95 3.35 -8.65
C GLU A 148 -32.16 2.90 -7.40
N ILE A 149 -32.77 2.99 -6.20
CA ILE A 149 -32.15 2.54 -4.95
C ILE A 149 -31.83 1.06 -5.00
N LYS A 150 -32.75 0.22 -5.49
CA LYS A 150 -32.51 -1.23 -5.64
C LYS A 150 -31.33 -1.49 -6.58
N GLY A 151 -31.27 -0.82 -7.72
CA GLY A 151 -30.14 -0.92 -8.65
C GLY A 151 -28.81 -0.52 -8.01
N ARG A 152 -28.80 0.53 -7.18
CA ARG A 152 -27.62 0.95 -6.40
C ARG A 152 -27.20 -0.11 -5.38
N VAL A 153 -28.15 -0.71 -4.66
CA VAL A 153 -27.89 -1.79 -3.69
C VAL A 153 -27.31 -3.02 -4.37
N ASP A 154 -27.88 -3.45 -5.50
CA ASP A 154 -27.38 -4.60 -6.27
C ASP A 154 -25.95 -4.35 -6.79
N SER A 155 -25.68 -3.13 -7.26
CA SER A 155 -24.34 -2.70 -7.66
C SER A 155 -23.35 -2.74 -6.50
N LEU A 156 -23.73 -2.24 -5.32
CA LEU A 156 -22.91 -2.28 -4.11
C LEU A 156 -22.64 -3.73 -3.67
N ASN A 157 -23.62 -4.61 -3.69
CA ASN A 157 -23.44 -6.03 -3.37
C ASN A 157 -22.45 -6.72 -4.31
N LYS A 158 -22.52 -6.40 -5.60
CA LYS A 158 -21.55 -6.89 -6.58
C LYS A 158 -20.14 -6.38 -6.29
N GLN A 159 -19.98 -5.10 -5.96
CA GLN A 159 -18.70 -4.51 -5.57
C GLN A 159 -18.14 -5.15 -4.29
N ILE A 160 -18.98 -5.40 -3.27
CA ILE A 160 -18.57 -6.08 -2.03
C ILE A 160 -18.07 -7.49 -2.33
N THR A 161 -18.76 -8.22 -3.21
CA THR A 161 -18.36 -9.58 -3.61
C THR A 161 -17.00 -9.56 -4.33
N ASP A 162 -16.82 -8.62 -5.25
CA ASP A 162 -15.56 -8.46 -5.98
C ASP A 162 -14.41 -8.09 -5.03
N LEU A 163 -14.61 -7.11 -4.15
CA LEU A 163 -13.65 -6.73 -3.11
C LEU A 163 -13.29 -7.90 -2.19
N THR A 164 -14.26 -8.75 -1.83
CA THR A 164 -14.02 -9.95 -1.02
C THR A 164 -13.13 -10.95 -1.77
N GLY A 165 -13.34 -11.14 -3.07
CA GLY A 165 -12.47 -11.97 -3.92
C GLY A 165 -11.05 -11.41 -4.07
N GLN A 166 -10.93 -10.09 -4.25
CA GLN A 166 -9.63 -9.40 -4.29
C GLN A 166 -8.89 -9.53 -2.96
N ALA A 167 -9.58 -9.36 -1.82
CA ALA A 167 -9.01 -9.54 -0.48
C ALA A 167 -8.50 -10.97 -0.27
N LYS A 168 -9.26 -11.99 -0.71
CA LYS A 168 -8.81 -13.40 -0.63
C LYS A 168 -7.55 -13.65 -1.45
N THR A 169 -7.48 -13.09 -2.66
CA THR A 169 -6.28 -13.17 -3.52
C THR A 169 -5.07 -12.50 -2.86
N LEU A 170 -5.26 -11.33 -2.24
CA LEU A 170 -4.19 -10.65 -1.52
C LEU A 170 -3.72 -11.45 -0.30
N GLN A 171 -4.64 -12.10 0.41
CA GLN A 171 -4.30 -12.96 1.55
C GLN A 171 -3.44 -14.15 1.12
N ASP A 172 -3.79 -14.83 0.02
CA ASP A 172 -3.01 -15.97 -0.48
C ASP A 172 -1.60 -15.54 -0.91
N LYS A 173 -1.47 -14.36 -1.54
CA LYS A 173 -0.16 -13.76 -1.86
C LYS A 173 0.66 -13.42 -0.62
N LEU A 174 0.02 -12.88 0.43
CA LEU A 174 0.69 -12.56 1.69
C LEU A 174 1.24 -13.81 2.36
N ASP A 175 0.49 -14.91 2.36
CA ASP A 175 0.93 -16.15 2.99
C ASP A 175 2.07 -16.83 2.22
N ALA A 176 2.05 -16.80 0.88
CA ALA A 176 3.19 -17.22 0.07
C ALA A 176 4.45 -16.37 0.37
N LEU A 177 4.30 -15.05 0.48
CA LEU A 177 5.40 -14.14 0.82
C LEU A 177 6.00 -14.46 2.20
N LYS A 178 5.17 -14.78 3.21
CA LYS A 178 5.66 -15.19 4.54
C LYS A 178 6.51 -16.46 4.48
N GLU A 179 6.13 -17.43 3.66
CA GLU A 179 6.90 -18.66 3.49
C GLU A 179 8.27 -18.37 2.86
N GLU A 180 8.32 -17.51 1.85
CA GLU A 180 9.57 -17.07 1.23
C GLU A 180 10.47 -16.31 2.22
N ILE A 181 9.91 -15.39 3.01
CA ILE A 181 10.63 -14.67 4.08
C ILE A 181 11.20 -15.65 5.11
N SER A 182 10.45 -16.69 5.48
CA SER A 182 10.94 -17.71 6.41
C SER A 182 12.17 -18.45 5.88
N LYS A 183 12.31 -18.62 4.56
CA LYS A 183 13.49 -19.23 3.94
C LYS A 183 14.71 -18.29 3.98
N LEU A 184 14.48 -16.98 3.88
CA LEU A 184 15.54 -15.97 3.98
C LEU A 184 16.12 -15.82 5.40
N GLY A 185 15.35 -16.15 6.44
CA GLY A 185 15.81 -16.11 7.83
C GLY A 185 16.94 -17.10 8.19
N ASN A 186 17.21 -18.09 7.34
CA ASN A 186 18.21 -19.14 7.57
C ASN A 186 19.50 -18.97 6.74
N LEU A 187 19.69 -17.80 6.12
CA LEU A 187 20.87 -17.54 5.32
C LEU A 187 22.14 -17.55 6.18
N GLN A 188 23.13 -18.30 5.71
CA GLN A 188 24.45 -18.42 6.31
C GLN A 188 25.39 -17.39 5.68
N VAL A 189 26.25 -16.83 6.52
CA VAL A 189 27.25 -15.84 6.10
C VAL A 189 28.62 -16.48 6.07
N MET A 190 29.40 -16.14 5.06
CA MET A 190 30.80 -16.49 4.95
C MET A 190 31.61 -15.28 4.49
N TYR A 191 32.90 -15.28 4.76
CA TYR A 191 33.82 -14.20 4.47
C TYR A 191 35.06 -14.77 3.79
N SER A 192 35.59 -14.05 2.81
CA SER A 192 36.75 -14.49 2.03
C SER A 192 37.56 -13.33 1.48
N ASN A 193 38.85 -13.55 1.25
CA ASN A 193 39.72 -12.61 0.51
C ASN A 193 39.78 -12.91 -0.99
N SER A 194 39.23 -14.05 -1.41
CA SER A 194 39.19 -14.49 -2.79
C SER A 194 37.81 -15.04 -3.17
N ILE A 195 37.43 -14.87 -4.43
CA ILE A 195 36.32 -15.59 -5.07
C ILE A 195 36.81 -16.54 -6.16
N ASP A 196 38.11 -16.51 -6.46
CA ASP A 196 38.75 -17.39 -7.43
C ASP A 196 39.13 -18.71 -6.74
N PHE A 197 38.11 -19.42 -6.29
CA PHE A 197 38.25 -20.72 -5.64
C PHE A 197 38.63 -21.84 -6.61
N GLY A 198 38.84 -21.56 -7.90
CA GLY A 198 39.15 -22.55 -8.93
C GLY A 198 38.11 -23.68 -9.08
N ASP A 199 38.41 -24.60 -9.99
CA ASP A 199 37.57 -25.77 -10.30
C ASP A 199 37.89 -26.98 -9.41
N TYR A 200 38.11 -26.75 -8.12
CA TYR A 200 38.32 -27.84 -7.15
C TYR A 200 37.00 -28.40 -6.63
N ASP A 201 37.09 -29.62 -6.10
CA ASP A 201 36.02 -30.30 -5.37
C ASP A 201 36.20 -30.10 -3.86
N TYR A 202 35.27 -29.33 -3.29
CA TYR A 202 35.25 -28.91 -1.89
C TYR A 202 34.36 -29.81 -1.00
N SER A 203 33.91 -30.96 -1.50
CA SER A 203 33.01 -31.87 -0.76
C SER A 203 33.69 -32.63 0.39
N GLY A 204 35.02 -32.63 0.44
CA GLY A 204 35.81 -33.36 1.43
C GLY A 204 36.48 -32.49 2.49
N ASN A 205 37.44 -33.05 3.23
CA ASN A 205 38.01 -32.37 4.39
C ASN A 205 38.99 -31.26 3.97
N PRO A 206 39.10 -30.16 4.76
CA PRO A 206 40.01 -29.06 4.47
C PRO A 206 41.46 -29.51 4.36
N ASN A 207 42.20 -28.91 3.43
CA ASN A 207 43.63 -29.11 3.30
C ASN A 207 44.39 -28.27 4.36
N LEU A 208 45.23 -28.93 5.15
CA LEU A 208 46.09 -28.35 6.18
C LEU A 208 47.51 -28.06 5.68
N MET A 209 47.82 -28.34 4.41
CA MET A 209 49.13 -28.04 3.81
C MET A 209 49.09 -26.74 3.02
N SER A 210 50.14 -25.94 3.17
CA SER A 210 50.43 -24.81 2.27
C SER A 210 50.92 -25.33 0.91
N LYS A 211 50.66 -24.57 -0.17
CA LYS A 211 51.18 -24.88 -1.51
C LYS A 211 52.72 -24.80 -1.48
N LEU A 212 53.39 -25.90 -1.80
CA LEU A 212 54.84 -25.98 -1.86
C LEU A 212 55.36 -25.48 -3.21
N LYS A 213 56.52 -24.82 -3.18
CA LYS A 213 57.26 -24.33 -4.35
C LYS A 213 58.61 -25.03 -4.43
N SER A 214 59.20 -25.09 -5.62
CA SER A 214 60.54 -25.66 -5.81
C SER A 214 61.60 -24.96 -4.94
N SER A 215 61.45 -23.64 -4.72
CA SER A 215 62.31 -22.84 -3.86
C SER A 215 62.29 -23.26 -2.39
N ASP A 216 61.27 -23.99 -1.94
CA ASP A 216 61.09 -24.36 -0.53
C ASP A 216 61.96 -25.55 -0.12
N PHE A 217 62.60 -26.20 -1.09
CA PHE A 217 63.38 -27.42 -0.90
C PHE A 217 64.88 -27.14 -0.84
N ASN A 218 65.55 -27.89 0.03
CA ASN A 218 66.96 -28.20 -0.18
C ASN A 218 67.04 -29.27 -1.26
N VAL A 219 67.60 -28.91 -2.41
CA VAL A 219 67.89 -29.85 -3.50
C VAL A 219 69.12 -30.65 -3.07
N GLY A 220 68.92 -31.93 -2.77
CA GLY A 220 69.98 -32.86 -2.40
C GLY A 220 70.85 -33.28 -3.59
N TYR A 221 71.58 -34.38 -3.41
CA TYR A 221 72.42 -34.97 -4.46
C TYR A 221 71.57 -35.83 -5.42
N HIS A 222 72.10 -36.10 -6.61
CA HIS A 222 71.54 -37.06 -7.59
C HIS A 222 70.22 -36.67 -8.27
N GLY A 223 69.83 -35.39 -8.20
CA GLY A 223 68.70 -34.89 -8.95
C GLY A 223 68.55 -33.37 -8.95
N SER A 224 67.54 -32.90 -9.66
CA SER A 224 67.14 -31.49 -9.74
C SER A 224 65.65 -31.32 -9.48
N LEU A 225 65.24 -30.11 -9.12
CA LEU A 225 63.86 -29.75 -8.87
C LEU A 225 63.51 -28.45 -9.60
N THR A 226 62.51 -28.51 -10.47
CA THR A 226 61.96 -27.36 -11.20
C THR A 226 60.45 -27.28 -11.02
N LEU A 227 59.83 -26.26 -11.60
CA LEU A 227 58.38 -26.11 -11.64
C LEU A 227 57.91 -26.24 -13.08
N ASP A 228 57.05 -27.22 -13.37
CA ASP A 228 56.42 -27.42 -14.67
C ASP A 228 54.91 -27.21 -14.53
N ASN A 229 54.37 -26.13 -15.10
CA ASN A 229 52.95 -25.76 -14.99
C ASN A 229 52.43 -25.83 -13.54
N GLU A 230 53.15 -25.20 -12.61
CA GLU A 230 52.91 -25.21 -11.17
C GLU A 230 53.06 -26.57 -10.44
N LYS A 231 53.56 -27.61 -11.12
CA LYS A 231 53.84 -28.92 -10.53
C LYS A 231 55.32 -29.02 -10.18
N LEU A 232 55.62 -29.63 -9.03
CA LEU A 232 57.01 -29.89 -8.63
C LEU A 232 57.58 -31.01 -9.50
N HIS A 233 58.58 -30.71 -10.32
CA HIS A 233 59.18 -31.66 -11.24
C HIS A 233 60.57 -32.08 -10.75
N PHE A 234 60.68 -33.33 -10.33
CA PHE A 234 61.91 -33.94 -9.85
C PHE A 234 62.57 -34.73 -10.98
N THR A 235 63.84 -34.49 -11.25
CA THR A 235 64.60 -35.24 -12.26
C THR A 235 65.79 -35.91 -11.62
N SER A 236 65.96 -37.21 -11.85
CA SER A 236 67.14 -37.97 -11.41
C SER A 236 68.26 -37.83 -12.44
N ASP A 237 69.51 -37.74 -11.98
CA ASP A 237 70.68 -37.87 -12.85
C ASP A 237 71.12 -39.34 -13.09
N GLY A 238 70.41 -40.30 -12.49
CA GLY A 238 70.64 -41.74 -12.61
C GLY A 238 71.81 -42.27 -11.78
N THR A 239 72.55 -41.41 -11.08
CA THR A 239 73.77 -41.78 -10.35
C THR A 239 73.50 -42.20 -8.90
N GLY A 240 72.37 -41.82 -8.31
CA GLY A 240 71.97 -42.17 -6.94
C GLY A 240 70.50 -41.91 -6.64
N SER A 241 70.11 -42.02 -5.36
CA SER A 241 68.74 -41.77 -4.91
C SER A 241 68.46 -40.27 -4.77
N ILE A 242 67.26 -39.85 -5.18
CA ILE A 242 66.75 -38.53 -4.85
C ILE A 242 66.40 -38.50 -3.36
N ASP A 243 66.95 -37.53 -2.65
CA ASP A 243 66.58 -37.20 -1.28
C ASP A 243 66.51 -35.67 -1.14
N MET A 244 65.29 -35.14 -1.17
CA MET A 244 65.02 -33.71 -1.12
C MET A 244 64.02 -33.40 -0.02
N PHE A 245 64.19 -32.28 0.66
CA PHE A 245 63.33 -31.94 1.80
C PHE A 245 63.11 -30.44 1.94
N THR A 246 61.97 -30.03 2.49
CA THR A 246 61.67 -28.62 2.68
C THR A 246 62.57 -28.04 3.76
N HIS A 247 63.19 -26.90 3.46
CA HIS A 247 63.93 -26.12 4.47
C HIS A 247 63.00 -25.18 5.24
N ILE A 248 61.85 -24.85 4.66
CA ILE A 248 60.77 -24.17 5.36
C ILE A 248 60.06 -25.13 6.32
N ASN A 249 59.44 -24.54 7.33
CA ASN A 249 58.60 -25.25 8.29
C ASN A 249 57.26 -25.59 7.63
N THR A 250 56.72 -26.78 7.91
CA THR A 250 55.37 -27.16 7.47
C THR A 250 54.36 -26.96 8.59
N PRO A 251 53.06 -26.81 8.28
CA PRO A 251 52.03 -26.68 9.29
C PRO A 251 52.12 -27.78 10.35
N GLN A 252 52.06 -27.37 11.62
CA GLN A 252 52.09 -28.30 12.73
C GLN A 252 50.70 -28.95 12.90
N LEU A 253 50.65 -30.27 12.82
CA LEU A 253 49.44 -31.06 13.08
C LEU A 253 49.26 -31.32 14.58
N VAL A 254 48.03 -31.53 15.03
CA VAL A 254 47.76 -31.84 16.44
C VAL A 254 48.16 -33.28 16.77
N SER A 255 49.05 -33.45 17.76
CA SER A 255 49.45 -34.77 18.25
C SER A 255 48.26 -35.55 18.84
N GLY A 256 48.18 -36.86 18.57
CA GLY A 256 47.12 -37.76 19.01
C GLY A 256 45.97 -37.93 18.01
N LYS A 257 45.92 -37.13 16.94
CA LYS A 257 44.90 -37.22 15.89
C LYS A 257 45.34 -38.07 14.70
N THR A 258 44.36 -38.59 13.97
CA THR A 258 44.57 -39.35 12.73
C THR A 258 44.46 -38.43 11.53
N TYR A 259 45.43 -38.53 10.62
CA TYR A 259 45.49 -37.73 9.40
C TYR A 259 45.79 -38.61 8.20
N THR A 260 45.42 -38.11 7.03
CA THR A 260 45.78 -38.68 5.74
C THR A 260 46.60 -37.67 4.94
N LEU A 261 47.76 -38.11 4.45
CA LEU A 261 48.58 -37.39 3.48
C LEU A 261 48.32 -38.00 2.10
N SER A 262 48.07 -37.17 1.10
CA SER A 262 47.90 -37.61 -0.30
C SER A 262 48.56 -36.66 -1.28
N ALA A 263 48.95 -37.17 -2.43
CA ALA A 263 49.45 -36.37 -3.54
C ALA A 263 49.24 -37.09 -4.86
N LYS A 264 49.24 -36.33 -5.96
CA LYS A 264 49.29 -36.87 -7.31
C LYS A 264 50.73 -36.94 -7.80
N VAL A 265 51.06 -38.06 -8.42
CA VAL A 265 52.35 -38.37 -9.02
C VAL A 265 52.15 -38.70 -10.48
N ARG A 266 53.01 -38.16 -11.35
CA ARG A 266 53.12 -38.59 -12.75
C ARG A 266 54.59 -38.75 -13.10
N PHE A 267 55.03 -39.99 -13.31
CA PHE A 267 56.37 -40.26 -13.85
C PHE A 267 56.44 -39.84 -15.31
N ASP A 268 57.56 -39.23 -15.72
CA ASP A 268 57.79 -38.85 -17.11
C ASP A 268 57.93 -40.10 -17.99
N GLU A 269 57.50 -40.02 -19.25
CA GLU A 269 57.65 -41.12 -20.20
C GLU A 269 59.12 -41.57 -20.30
N GLY A 270 59.34 -42.89 -20.25
CA GLY A 270 60.68 -43.48 -20.25
C GLY A 270 61.36 -43.56 -18.88
N THR A 271 60.71 -43.11 -17.80
CA THR A 271 61.24 -43.27 -16.44
C THR A 271 61.30 -44.74 -16.04
N THR A 272 62.43 -45.18 -15.50
CA THR A 272 62.70 -46.57 -15.09
C THR A 272 63.33 -46.63 -13.69
N GLY A 273 63.43 -47.84 -13.12
CA GLY A 273 64.00 -48.05 -11.77
C GLY A 273 62.90 -48.24 -10.71
N ALA A 274 63.18 -47.87 -9.47
CA ALA A 274 62.34 -48.15 -8.30
C ALA A 274 61.15 -47.18 -8.15
N ILE A 275 60.33 -47.01 -9.18
CA ILE A 275 59.20 -46.08 -9.22
C ILE A 275 58.12 -46.39 -8.15
N ASP A 276 57.97 -47.65 -7.76
CA ASP A 276 57.07 -48.17 -6.72
C ASP A 276 57.54 -47.86 -5.29
N LYS A 277 58.78 -47.37 -5.14
CA LYS A 277 59.38 -47.03 -3.85
C LYS A 277 59.33 -45.54 -3.53
N LEU A 278 58.70 -44.72 -4.37
CA LEU A 278 58.52 -43.30 -4.11
C LEU A 278 57.72 -43.09 -2.82
N ARG A 279 58.23 -42.24 -1.92
CA ARG A 279 57.52 -41.81 -0.72
C ARG A 279 57.58 -40.30 -0.54
N LEU A 280 56.43 -39.73 -0.17
CA LEU A 280 56.28 -38.38 0.33
C LEU A 280 56.03 -38.45 1.83
N VAL A 281 56.85 -37.78 2.62
CA VAL A 281 56.85 -37.97 4.08
C VAL A 281 56.76 -36.64 4.81
N TYR A 282 55.86 -36.55 5.78
CA TYR A 282 55.81 -35.52 6.81
C TYR A 282 56.53 -36.02 8.07
N ARG A 283 57.56 -35.30 8.53
CA ARG A 283 58.47 -35.74 9.59
C ARG A 283 59.02 -34.59 10.43
N THR A 284 59.67 -34.96 11.54
CA THR A 284 60.28 -34.01 12.49
C THR A 284 61.79 -33.91 12.32
N SER A 285 62.35 -32.73 12.60
CA SER A 285 63.78 -32.54 12.87
C SER A 285 63.95 -32.04 14.30
N PRO A 286 65.01 -32.38 15.06
CA PRO A 286 65.97 -33.46 14.79
C PRO A 286 65.32 -34.84 15.00
N GLY A 287 66.02 -35.91 14.59
CA GLY A 287 65.58 -37.30 14.80
C GLY A 287 64.78 -37.92 13.65
N GLU A 288 64.43 -37.15 12.61
CA GLU A 288 63.87 -37.61 11.33
C GLU A 288 62.67 -38.56 11.46
N LYS A 289 61.92 -38.46 12.55
CA LYS A 289 60.80 -39.36 12.84
C LYS A 289 59.70 -39.15 11.79
N ILE A 290 59.41 -40.21 11.05
CA ILE A 290 58.30 -40.27 10.11
C ILE A 290 56.98 -40.25 10.89
N LEU A 291 56.13 -39.27 10.60
CA LEU A 291 54.82 -39.11 11.26
C LEU A 291 53.67 -39.47 10.31
N LEU A 292 53.79 -39.11 9.03
CA LEU A 292 52.90 -39.55 7.96
C LEU A 292 53.73 -39.83 6.70
N GLU A 293 53.39 -40.91 6.00
CA GLU A 293 54.01 -41.27 4.74
C GLU A 293 52.91 -41.58 3.72
N ALA A 294 52.99 -40.96 2.55
CA ALA A 294 52.21 -41.32 1.38
C ALA A 294 53.12 -42.04 0.39
N ASN A 295 52.71 -43.24 -0.02
CA ASN A 295 53.41 -44.07 -1.00
C ASN A 295 52.38 -44.86 -1.82
N SER A 296 52.85 -45.64 -2.79
CA SER A 296 52.05 -46.67 -3.44
C SER A 296 52.97 -47.78 -3.95
N THR A 297 52.85 -48.97 -3.37
CA THR A 297 53.67 -50.14 -3.74
C THR A 297 53.15 -50.87 -4.98
N ASN A 298 52.03 -50.42 -5.55
CA ASN A 298 51.38 -51.07 -6.69
C ASN A 298 51.70 -50.37 -8.03
N ILE A 299 52.59 -49.38 -8.02
CA ILE A 299 53.00 -48.67 -9.24
C ILE A 299 53.87 -49.60 -10.09
N THR A 300 53.52 -49.74 -11.36
CA THR A 300 54.26 -50.56 -12.32
C THR A 300 54.74 -49.70 -13.49
N THR A 301 55.57 -50.27 -14.37
CA THR A 301 56.01 -49.57 -15.59
C THR A 301 54.85 -49.18 -16.49
N ASP A 302 53.73 -49.89 -16.44
CA ASP A 302 52.52 -49.56 -17.21
C ASP A 302 51.84 -48.27 -16.73
N ASP A 303 52.20 -47.78 -15.54
CA ASP A 303 51.69 -46.54 -14.97
C ASP A 303 52.57 -45.32 -15.28
N VAL A 304 53.74 -45.54 -15.90
CA VAL A 304 54.60 -44.45 -16.38
C VAL A 304 53.85 -43.59 -17.39
N GLY A 305 53.97 -42.27 -17.26
CA GLY A 305 53.21 -41.31 -18.07
C GLY A 305 51.77 -41.10 -17.63
N LYS A 306 51.22 -41.90 -16.69
CA LYS A 306 49.87 -41.73 -16.13
C LYS A 306 49.88 -40.94 -14.82
N GLU A 307 48.75 -40.33 -14.49
CA GLU A 307 48.53 -39.71 -13.18
C GLU A 307 48.11 -40.78 -12.17
N ILE A 308 48.82 -40.84 -11.04
CA ILE A 308 48.64 -41.81 -9.96
C ILE A 308 48.44 -41.03 -8.66
N THR A 309 47.57 -41.51 -7.78
CA THR A 309 47.44 -40.95 -6.43
C THR A 309 48.20 -41.82 -5.43
N ILE A 310 49.16 -41.21 -4.72
CA ILE A 310 49.78 -41.81 -3.53
C ILE A 310 49.10 -41.28 -2.28
N LYS A 311 48.96 -42.12 -1.26
CA LYS A 311 48.36 -41.69 0.01
C LYS A 311 48.84 -42.56 1.17
N GLY A 312 48.68 -42.05 2.37
CA GLY A 312 48.82 -42.85 3.58
C GLY A 312 48.25 -42.16 4.80
N THR A 313 47.82 -42.98 5.75
CA THR A 313 47.07 -42.57 6.92
C THR A 313 47.80 -43.04 8.16
N ALA A 314 47.98 -42.15 9.14
CA ALA A 314 48.55 -42.52 10.43
C ALA A 314 48.00 -41.66 11.56
N ASN A 315 48.13 -42.16 12.78
CA ASN A 315 47.94 -41.36 13.98
C ASN A 315 49.24 -40.60 14.28
N VAL A 316 49.19 -39.27 14.18
CA VAL A 316 50.35 -38.40 14.35
C VAL A 316 50.65 -38.23 15.83
N ASN A 317 51.80 -38.74 16.28
CA ASN A 317 52.23 -38.63 17.67
C ASN A 317 53.68 -38.15 17.81
N TYR A 318 53.88 -37.05 18.54
CA TYR A 318 55.21 -36.51 18.83
C TYR A 318 55.23 -35.77 20.17
N GLN A 319 56.44 -35.45 20.65
CA GLN A 319 56.68 -34.67 21.85
C GLN A 319 57.49 -33.42 21.47
N ILE A 320 57.15 -32.26 22.04
CA ILE A 320 57.75 -30.97 21.67
C ILE A 320 59.18 -30.80 22.25
N THR A 321 59.54 -31.58 23.27
CA THR A 321 60.77 -31.40 24.04
C THR A 321 62.08 -31.56 23.25
N ASN A 322 62.06 -32.19 22.08
CA ASN A 322 63.23 -32.35 21.19
C ASN A 322 62.83 -32.28 19.71
N LEU A 323 62.04 -31.25 19.40
CA LEU A 323 61.53 -30.95 18.07
C LEU A 323 62.04 -29.56 17.73
N ASP A 324 62.59 -29.35 16.52
CA ASP A 324 63.00 -28.08 15.92
C ASP A 324 61.96 -27.59 14.90
N ARG A 325 61.55 -28.48 13.99
CA ARG A 325 60.62 -28.16 12.91
C ARG A 325 59.90 -29.40 12.37
N PHE A 326 58.79 -29.16 11.69
CA PHE A 326 58.17 -30.13 10.80
C PHE A 326 58.56 -29.81 9.36
N TYR A 327 58.74 -30.84 8.55
CA TYR A 327 59.09 -30.65 7.15
C TYR A 327 58.60 -31.81 6.28
N MET A 328 58.49 -31.56 4.97
CA MET A 328 58.23 -32.61 3.99
C MET A 328 59.54 -33.11 3.39
N SER A 329 59.62 -34.39 3.08
CA SER A 329 60.72 -34.97 2.29
C SER A 329 60.20 -35.90 1.22
N ILE A 330 60.86 -35.88 0.07
CA ILE A 330 60.65 -36.76 -1.06
C ILE A 330 61.88 -37.63 -1.18
N SER A 331 61.67 -38.94 -1.13
CA SER A 331 62.76 -39.91 -1.25
C SER A 331 62.22 -41.25 -1.77
N PHE A 332 63.13 -42.18 -2.01
CA PHE A 332 62.79 -43.57 -2.30
C PHE A 332 63.12 -44.46 -1.10
N VAL A 333 62.28 -45.46 -0.84
CA VAL A 333 62.55 -46.50 0.17
C VAL A 333 63.88 -47.18 -0.13
N ASP A 334 64.62 -47.54 0.93
CA ASP A 334 65.97 -48.15 0.86
C ASP A 334 67.04 -47.31 0.14
N ARG A 335 66.78 -46.03 -0.14
CA ARG A 335 67.63 -45.18 -1.00
C ARG A 335 67.82 -45.77 -2.40
N ASP A 336 66.78 -46.40 -2.93
CA ASP A 336 66.78 -46.83 -4.32
C ASP A 336 66.71 -45.64 -5.28
N LYS A 337 66.99 -45.91 -6.55
CA LYS A 337 67.06 -44.87 -7.58
C LYS A 337 66.13 -45.14 -8.74
N ILE A 338 65.78 -44.06 -9.41
CA ILE A 338 65.14 -44.05 -10.71
C ILE A 338 66.09 -43.44 -11.75
N ASN A 339 65.81 -43.68 -13.02
CA ASN A 339 66.40 -42.95 -14.14
C ASN A 339 65.25 -42.31 -14.93
N GLY A 340 65.21 -40.97 -14.97
CA GLY A 340 64.06 -40.19 -15.45
C GLY A 340 63.55 -39.21 -14.40
N GLY A 341 62.31 -38.75 -14.56
CA GLY A 341 61.72 -37.73 -13.70
C GLY A 341 60.27 -38.00 -13.34
N PHE A 342 59.74 -37.22 -12.41
CA PHE A 342 58.35 -37.28 -12.01
C PHE A 342 57.83 -35.96 -11.49
N LYS A 343 56.53 -35.74 -11.66
CA LYS A 343 55.82 -34.55 -11.18
C LYS A 343 55.00 -34.91 -9.95
N LEU A 344 55.11 -34.09 -8.92
CA LEU A 344 54.35 -34.19 -7.68
C LEU A 344 53.52 -32.92 -7.49
N TYR A 345 52.22 -33.07 -7.25
CA TYR A 345 51.28 -31.95 -7.08
C TYR A 345 50.06 -32.40 -6.29
N ASP A 346 49.14 -31.46 -6.04
CA ASP A 346 47.93 -31.68 -5.24
C ASP A 346 48.25 -32.31 -3.86
N ILE A 347 49.33 -31.84 -3.24
CA ILE A 347 49.78 -32.31 -1.93
C ILE A 347 48.80 -31.81 -0.87
N LYS A 348 48.18 -32.76 -0.16
CA LYS A 348 47.16 -32.49 0.85
C LYS A 348 47.43 -33.26 2.11
N ILE A 349 47.31 -32.60 3.25
CA ILE A 349 47.11 -33.27 4.54
C ILE A 349 45.73 -32.89 5.04
N GLU A 350 44.97 -33.88 5.49
CA GLU A 350 43.64 -33.67 6.05
C GLU A 350 43.42 -34.54 7.29
N GLU A 351 42.62 -34.04 8.23
CA GLU A 351 42.20 -34.81 9.39
C GLU A 351 41.26 -35.95 8.93
N GLY A 352 41.45 -37.14 9.51
CA GLY A 352 40.66 -38.33 9.21
C GLY A 352 41.42 -39.42 8.45
N SER A 353 40.75 -40.54 8.24
CA SER A 353 41.32 -41.78 7.69
C SER A 353 41.15 -41.95 6.19
N THR A 354 40.54 -40.99 5.52
CA THR A 354 40.17 -41.08 4.10
C THR A 354 40.72 -39.89 3.36
N ALA A 355 41.46 -40.16 2.27
CA ALA A 355 41.85 -39.12 1.34
C ALA A 355 40.62 -38.66 0.55
N THR A 356 40.32 -37.37 0.56
CA THR A 356 39.27 -36.76 -0.24
C THR A 356 39.88 -35.92 -1.37
N PRO A 357 39.07 -35.43 -2.32
CA PRO A 357 39.57 -34.60 -3.42
C PRO A 357 40.42 -33.41 -2.94
N TYR A 358 41.38 -33.03 -3.78
CA TYR A 358 42.27 -31.92 -3.50
C TYR A 358 41.52 -30.58 -3.53
N GLN A 359 41.82 -29.74 -2.54
CA GLN A 359 41.44 -28.34 -2.46
C GLN A 359 42.61 -27.54 -1.86
N PRO A 360 42.75 -26.25 -2.17
CA PRO A 360 43.73 -25.39 -1.53
C PRO A 360 43.44 -25.24 -0.03
N ASN A 361 44.45 -24.86 0.74
CA ASN A 361 44.27 -24.50 2.14
C ASN A 361 43.54 -23.15 2.24
N LEU A 362 42.30 -23.20 2.73
CA LEU A 362 41.44 -22.02 2.83
C LEU A 362 41.71 -21.18 4.08
N LEU A 363 42.62 -21.58 4.96
CA LEU A 363 43.02 -20.79 6.13
C LEU A 363 44.14 -19.79 5.82
N ASP A 364 44.80 -19.96 4.67
CA ASP A 364 46.00 -19.21 4.27
C ASP A 364 45.73 -18.33 3.04
N ALA A 365 46.66 -17.41 2.78
CA ALA A 365 46.60 -16.53 1.61
C ALA A 365 46.62 -17.34 0.29
N PRO A 366 45.87 -16.89 -0.73
CA PRO A 366 45.03 -15.69 -0.79
C PRO A 366 43.57 -15.91 -0.32
N TYR A 367 43.21 -17.10 0.14
CA TYR A 367 41.82 -17.50 0.28
C TYR A 367 41.16 -16.97 1.55
N TYR A 368 41.76 -17.20 2.72
CA TYR A 368 41.20 -16.82 4.03
C TYR A 368 39.66 -16.95 4.11
N LEU A 369 39.14 -18.17 4.22
CA LEU A 369 37.71 -18.43 4.35
C LEU A 369 37.28 -18.49 5.82
N SER A 370 36.16 -17.85 6.17
CA SER A 370 35.65 -17.84 7.55
C SER A 370 34.14 -17.71 7.61
N LYS A 371 33.51 -18.34 8.60
CA LYS A 371 32.08 -18.14 8.93
C LYS A 371 31.83 -16.96 9.86
N VAL A 372 32.88 -16.39 10.42
CA VAL A 372 32.81 -15.26 11.35
C VAL A 372 33.41 -14.02 10.70
N ALA A 373 32.78 -12.88 10.96
CA ALA A 373 33.33 -11.57 10.62
C ALA A 373 34.68 -11.37 11.31
N LEU A 374 35.50 -10.47 10.76
CA LEU A 374 36.79 -10.15 11.36
C LEU A 374 36.60 -9.53 12.75
N GLY A 375 37.29 -10.07 13.75
CA GLY A 375 37.37 -9.45 15.07
C GLY A 375 38.25 -8.20 15.04
N GLU A 376 37.84 -7.17 15.78
CA GLU A 376 38.65 -5.97 15.97
C GLU A 376 39.97 -6.33 16.67
N ASN A 377 41.08 -5.78 16.15
CA ASN A 377 42.39 -5.97 16.74
C ASN A 377 42.67 -4.86 17.76
N ILE A 378 42.69 -5.21 19.04
CA ILE A 378 42.96 -4.27 20.14
C ILE A 378 44.43 -4.24 20.58
N ALA A 379 45.34 -4.91 19.84
CA ALA A 379 46.78 -4.74 20.06
C ALA A 379 47.20 -3.29 19.79
N ASP A 380 48.29 -2.83 20.43
CA ASP A 380 48.83 -1.47 20.25
C ASP A 380 49.11 -1.19 18.75
N PRO A 381 48.34 -0.30 18.08
CA PRO A 381 48.49 -0.05 16.66
C PRO A 381 49.77 0.73 16.32
N THR A 382 50.44 1.31 17.33
CA THR A 382 51.67 2.08 17.15
C THR A 382 52.92 1.21 17.08
N VAL A 383 52.83 -0.05 17.52
CA VAL A 383 53.96 -0.97 17.53
C VAL A 383 54.36 -1.36 16.10
N LYS A 384 55.64 -1.24 15.80
CA LYS A 384 56.24 -1.71 14.55
C LYS A 384 56.73 -3.13 14.72
N PHE A 385 56.19 -4.03 13.90
CA PHE A 385 56.68 -5.40 13.73
C PHE A 385 57.54 -5.51 12.46
N PRO A 386 58.45 -6.48 12.36
CA PRO A 386 58.73 -7.55 13.33
C PRO A 386 59.53 -7.08 14.56
N ILE A 387 59.33 -7.76 15.69
CA ILE A 387 60.15 -7.63 16.90
C ILE A 387 60.96 -8.90 17.06
N THR A 388 62.29 -8.80 17.11
CA THR A 388 63.20 -9.93 17.33
C THR A 388 63.99 -9.74 18.61
N THR A 389 63.99 -10.75 19.50
CA THR A 389 64.76 -10.72 20.74
C THR A 389 65.06 -12.13 21.24
N SER A 390 66.15 -12.26 22.00
CA SER A 390 66.47 -13.49 22.77
C SER A 390 66.22 -13.32 24.27
N SER A 391 65.59 -12.22 24.69
CA SER A 391 65.23 -11.98 26.09
C SER A 391 63.99 -12.77 26.49
N GLU A 392 63.81 -13.02 27.79
CA GLU A 392 62.58 -13.60 28.33
C GLU A 392 61.35 -12.76 27.93
N ALA A 393 61.43 -11.45 28.14
CA ALA A 393 60.43 -10.48 27.72
C ALA A 393 60.52 -10.23 26.20
N ILE A 394 59.48 -10.62 25.47
CA ILE A 394 59.39 -10.44 24.01
C ILE A 394 58.63 -9.16 23.65
N TYR A 395 57.52 -8.89 24.36
CA TYR A 395 56.64 -7.76 24.12
C TYR A 395 56.06 -7.27 25.46
N ALA A 396 55.97 -5.96 25.64
CA ALA A 396 55.48 -5.33 26.88
C ALA A 396 54.87 -3.96 26.57
N LYS A 397 53.56 -3.92 26.28
CA LYS A 397 52.81 -2.71 25.89
C LYS A 397 51.36 -2.77 26.38
N ASN A 398 50.63 -1.68 26.19
CA ASN A 398 49.19 -1.62 26.46
C ASN A 398 48.40 -2.00 25.21
N ALA A 399 47.28 -2.70 25.38
CA ALA A 399 46.23 -2.75 24.37
C ALA A 399 45.62 -1.35 24.14
N SER A 400 44.90 -1.17 23.04
CA SER A 400 44.18 0.08 22.74
C SER A 400 43.08 0.36 23.79
N GLU A 401 42.41 -0.69 24.26
CA GLU A 401 41.33 -0.65 25.25
C GLU A 401 41.61 -1.51 26.50
N ASP A 402 40.79 -1.34 27.53
CA ASP A 402 40.87 -2.11 28.78
C ASP A 402 40.36 -3.55 28.58
N PHE A 403 41.07 -4.52 29.16
CA PHE A 403 40.52 -5.86 29.33
C PHE A 403 39.40 -5.84 30.38
N VAL A 404 38.28 -6.50 30.08
CA VAL A 404 37.07 -6.47 30.93
C VAL A 404 36.96 -7.75 31.75
N LEU A 405 36.62 -7.61 33.03
CA LEU A 405 36.39 -8.74 33.94
C LEU A 405 35.22 -9.62 33.45
N GLY A 406 35.44 -10.93 33.41
CA GLY A 406 34.47 -11.93 32.93
C GLY A 406 34.55 -12.22 31.44
N GLU A 407 35.22 -11.36 30.66
CA GLU A 407 35.34 -11.52 29.21
C GLU A 407 36.48 -12.46 28.84
N THR A 408 36.40 -13.02 27.63
CA THR A 408 37.46 -13.85 27.04
C THR A 408 38.06 -13.15 25.84
N TYR A 409 39.36 -13.26 25.66
CA TYR A 409 40.10 -12.70 24.54
C TYR A 409 40.89 -13.79 23.84
N THR A 410 40.90 -13.73 22.52
CA THR A 410 41.71 -14.58 21.65
C THR A 410 42.93 -13.79 21.22
N VAL A 411 44.12 -14.29 21.56
CA VAL A 411 45.39 -13.69 21.17
C VAL A 411 46.03 -14.57 20.12
N THR A 412 46.38 -13.96 18.99
CA THR A 412 47.04 -14.64 17.87
C THR A 412 48.32 -13.90 17.51
N ILE A 413 49.40 -14.65 17.27
CA ILE A 413 50.68 -14.11 16.83
C ILE A 413 51.19 -14.84 15.60
N GLY A 414 51.79 -14.10 14.67
CA GLY A 414 52.73 -14.67 13.72
C GLY A 414 54.10 -14.65 14.37
N ALA A 415 54.69 -15.80 14.66
CA ALA A 415 55.96 -15.86 15.37
C ALA A 415 56.84 -17.04 14.96
N THR A 416 58.16 -16.80 14.92
CA THR A 416 59.18 -17.85 14.94
C THR A 416 59.81 -17.92 16.32
N LYS A 417 60.10 -19.13 16.79
CA LYS A 417 60.71 -19.37 18.09
C LYS A 417 61.56 -20.63 18.04
N PRO A 418 62.59 -20.77 18.91
CA PRO A 418 63.20 -22.06 19.15
C PRO A 418 62.12 -23.04 19.60
N ALA A 419 62.18 -24.28 19.14
CA ALA A 419 61.08 -25.18 19.39
C ALA A 419 61.11 -25.82 20.80
N SER A 420 62.24 -25.73 21.49
CA SER A 420 62.33 -25.89 22.95
C SER A 420 61.64 -24.78 23.75
N GLN A 421 61.35 -23.64 23.12
CA GLN A 421 60.66 -22.51 23.75
C GLN A 421 59.15 -22.56 23.49
N THR A 422 58.41 -22.09 24.47
CA THR A 422 56.99 -21.78 24.38
C THR A 422 56.78 -20.30 24.60
N ILE A 423 55.87 -19.67 23.87
CA ILE A 423 55.49 -18.28 24.15
C ILE A 423 54.25 -18.28 25.03
N ARG A 424 54.22 -17.40 26.03
CA ARG A 424 53.05 -17.10 26.85
C ARG A 424 52.63 -15.66 26.64
N VAL A 425 51.35 -15.38 26.77
CA VAL A 425 50.82 -14.01 26.90
C VAL A 425 50.26 -13.84 28.29
N TYR A 426 50.52 -12.70 28.91
CA TYR A 426 49.83 -12.23 30.11
C TYR A 426 48.96 -11.04 29.73
N LEU A 427 47.68 -11.09 30.10
CA LEU A 427 46.72 -10.01 29.92
C LEU A 427 46.32 -9.45 31.28
N ALA A 428 46.08 -8.13 31.33
CA ALA A 428 45.69 -7.40 32.55
C ALA A 428 46.60 -7.70 33.76
N GLN A 429 47.87 -8.06 33.51
CA GLN A 429 48.89 -8.46 34.49
C GLN A 429 48.60 -9.73 35.33
N LYS A 430 47.40 -10.32 35.28
CA LYS A 430 47.00 -11.39 36.22
C LYS A 430 46.69 -12.74 35.58
N GLN A 431 46.34 -12.77 34.30
CA GLN A 431 45.97 -14.00 33.58
C GLN A 431 46.99 -14.27 32.51
N PHE A 432 47.24 -15.55 32.23
CA PHE A 432 48.11 -15.93 31.13
C PHE A 432 47.51 -17.05 30.28
N GLY A 433 47.91 -17.06 29.03
CA GLY A 433 47.66 -18.12 28.06
C GLY A 433 48.97 -18.66 27.51
N VAL A 434 48.96 -19.93 27.10
CA VAL A 434 50.09 -20.59 26.46
C VAL A 434 49.77 -20.75 24.99
N PHE A 435 50.58 -20.14 24.11
CA PHE A 435 50.34 -20.21 22.68
C PHE A 435 50.49 -21.64 22.16
N LYS A 436 49.51 -22.06 21.36
CA LYS A 436 49.50 -23.32 20.60
C LYS A 436 49.53 -23.01 19.11
N PRO A 437 50.12 -23.88 18.27
CA PRO A 437 50.09 -23.69 16.83
C PRO A 437 48.65 -23.63 16.32
N VAL A 438 48.40 -22.83 15.29
CA VAL A 438 47.16 -22.90 14.52
C VAL A 438 47.35 -23.97 13.46
N GLU A 439 46.55 -25.04 13.57
CA GLU A 439 46.58 -26.14 12.60
C GLU A 439 46.30 -25.60 11.18
N GLY A 440 47.07 -26.10 10.21
CA GLY A 440 47.00 -25.62 8.83
C GLY A 440 47.79 -24.34 8.55
N LEU A 441 48.38 -23.67 9.55
CA LEU A 441 49.18 -22.47 9.34
C LEU A 441 50.61 -22.62 9.87
N VAL A 442 51.58 -22.11 9.11
CA VAL A 442 52.98 -22.05 9.52
C VAL A 442 53.21 -20.81 10.39
N ASP A 443 54.06 -20.93 11.42
CA ASP A 443 54.49 -19.84 12.29
C ASP A 443 53.33 -19.02 12.90
N THR A 444 52.12 -19.57 12.98
CA THR A 444 50.94 -18.89 13.52
C THR A 444 50.51 -19.58 14.79
N TRP A 445 50.36 -18.81 15.86
CA TRP A 445 50.08 -19.35 17.18
C TRP A 445 48.90 -18.61 17.81
N VAL A 446 48.06 -19.34 18.53
CA VAL A 446 46.85 -18.82 19.18
C VAL A 446 46.73 -19.28 20.63
N THR A 447 46.14 -18.46 21.47
CA THR A 447 45.63 -18.85 22.80
C THR A 447 44.39 -18.03 23.14
N THR A 448 43.49 -18.61 23.93
CA THR A 448 42.37 -17.90 24.53
C THR A 448 42.65 -17.64 26.01
N VAL A 449 42.27 -16.46 26.51
CA VAL A 449 42.50 -16.03 27.88
C VAL A 449 41.22 -15.40 28.43
N SER A 450 40.64 -16.00 29.46
CA SER A 450 39.48 -15.46 30.18
C SER A 450 39.94 -14.60 31.36
N ILE A 451 39.46 -13.36 31.44
CA ILE A 451 39.86 -12.38 32.45
C ILE A 451 39.03 -12.60 33.71
N THR A 452 39.63 -13.25 34.71
CA THR A 452 38.95 -13.56 35.99
C THR A 452 39.29 -12.58 37.12
N ARG A 453 40.28 -11.70 36.92
CA ARG A 453 40.84 -10.73 37.86
C ARG A 453 41.52 -9.62 37.07
N LEU A 454 41.53 -8.39 37.55
CA LEU A 454 42.28 -7.29 36.92
C LEU A 454 43.51 -6.92 37.77
N GLY A 455 44.59 -6.55 37.11
CA GLY A 455 45.75 -5.90 37.72
C GLY A 455 45.53 -4.39 37.89
N GLU A 456 46.60 -3.69 38.29
CA GLU A 456 46.59 -2.22 38.39
C GLU A 456 46.47 -1.58 37.00
N ASN A 457 47.05 -2.21 35.99
CA ASN A 457 46.93 -1.82 34.59
C ASN A 457 46.11 -2.85 33.81
N ALA A 458 44.83 -2.54 33.61
CA ALA A 458 43.89 -3.37 32.87
C ALA A 458 44.16 -3.45 31.35
N LYS A 459 45.08 -2.64 30.80
CA LYS A 459 45.48 -2.71 29.38
C LYS A 459 46.72 -3.55 29.13
N TRP A 460 47.41 -3.98 30.19
CA TRP A 460 48.75 -4.53 30.04
C TRP A 460 48.77 -5.86 29.26
N VAL A 461 49.61 -5.91 28.23
CA VAL A 461 49.89 -7.09 27.42
C VAL A 461 51.39 -7.39 27.48
N TYR A 462 51.72 -8.60 27.92
CA TYR A 462 53.10 -9.04 28.06
C TYR A 462 53.31 -10.41 27.42
N LEU A 463 54.24 -10.52 26.47
CA LEU A 463 54.65 -11.79 25.87
C LEU A 463 56.01 -12.22 26.42
N SER A 464 56.12 -13.49 26.80
CA SER A 464 57.37 -14.07 27.29
C SER A 464 57.66 -15.43 26.69
N GLN A 465 58.93 -15.75 26.44
CA GLN A 465 59.35 -17.13 26.15
C GLN A 465 59.70 -17.90 27.43
N THR A 466 59.41 -19.20 27.45
CA THR A 466 59.67 -20.12 28.55
C THR A 466 60.16 -21.47 28.01
N PRO A 467 61.09 -22.17 28.69
CA PRO A 467 61.72 -21.81 29.98
C PRO A 467 62.87 -20.79 29.84
N ASN A 468 63.08 -20.01 30.90
CA ASN A 468 64.13 -18.98 30.97
C ASN A 468 65.57 -19.54 31.03
N THR A 469 65.73 -20.85 31.17
CA THR A 469 67.03 -21.53 31.17
C THR A 469 67.57 -21.83 29.77
N SER A 470 66.76 -21.70 28.72
CA SER A 470 67.14 -22.02 27.34
C SER A 470 66.62 -21.00 26.34
N LEU A 471 66.62 -19.72 26.74
CA LEU A 471 66.19 -18.60 25.91
C LEU A 471 66.89 -18.63 24.54
N GLY A 472 66.14 -18.28 23.51
CA GLY A 472 66.69 -18.14 22.16
C GLY A 472 65.95 -17.08 21.37
N SER A 473 66.35 -16.90 20.12
CA SER A 473 65.79 -15.84 19.27
C SER A 473 64.34 -16.11 18.91
N CYS A 474 63.43 -15.30 19.43
CA CYS A 474 62.03 -15.24 19.02
C CYS A 474 61.80 -14.01 18.14
N THR A 475 61.03 -14.18 17.07
CA THR A 475 60.57 -13.07 16.23
C THR A 475 59.04 -13.05 16.21
N ILE A 476 58.43 -11.96 16.66
CA ILE A 476 56.99 -11.70 16.49
C ILE A 476 56.83 -10.86 15.22
N LYS A 477 56.22 -11.44 14.19
CA LYS A 477 55.92 -10.82 12.88
C LYS A 477 54.68 -9.93 12.94
N TRP A 478 53.71 -10.28 13.78
CA TRP A 478 52.49 -9.51 14.04
C TRP A 478 51.80 -10.04 15.31
N LEU A 479 50.97 -9.20 15.92
CA LEU A 479 50.14 -9.54 17.10
C LEU A 479 48.71 -9.06 16.85
N LYS A 480 47.75 -9.96 17.07
CA LYS A 480 46.32 -9.68 17.03
C LYS A 480 45.68 -10.07 18.36
N ILE A 481 44.90 -9.18 18.96
CA ILE A 481 44.12 -9.45 20.18
C ILE A 481 42.66 -9.15 19.84
N GLU A 482 41.78 -10.12 20.03
CA GLU A 482 40.38 -10.04 19.66
C GLU A 482 39.52 -10.39 20.88
N LYS A 483 38.42 -9.65 21.10
CA LYS A 483 37.42 -10.05 22.09
C LYS A 483 36.67 -11.29 21.59
N GLY A 484 36.45 -12.26 22.48
CA GLY A 484 35.81 -13.54 22.19
C GLY A 484 36.76 -14.73 22.18
N ASN A 485 36.22 -15.91 21.83
CA ASN A 485 36.91 -17.20 21.84
C ASN A 485 37.31 -17.70 20.43
N THR A 486 37.06 -16.91 19.40
CA THR A 486 37.31 -17.29 18.00
C THR A 486 38.41 -16.42 17.43
N ARG A 487 39.42 -17.05 16.84
CA ARG A 487 40.49 -16.36 16.10
C ARG A 487 40.02 -16.03 14.70
N THR A 488 40.37 -14.85 14.21
CA THR A 488 40.21 -14.49 12.80
C THR A 488 41.60 -14.17 12.18
N PRO A 489 41.75 -14.18 10.84
CA PRO A 489 43.03 -13.92 10.19
C PRO A 489 43.57 -12.52 10.50
N ASN A 490 44.89 -12.37 10.41
CA ASN A 490 45.56 -11.08 10.57
C ASN A 490 45.58 -10.32 9.22
N ILE A 491 44.40 -9.89 8.81
CA ILE A 491 44.12 -9.05 7.65
C ILE A 491 43.31 -7.83 8.13
N GLU A 492 43.30 -6.75 7.37
CA GLU A 492 42.53 -5.54 7.73
C GLU A 492 41.02 -5.75 7.64
N GLN A 493 40.58 -6.47 6.59
CA GLN A 493 39.20 -6.85 6.34
C GLN A 493 39.14 -8.00 5.34
N TYR A 494 37.99 -8.68 5.31
CA TYR A 494 37.70 -9.55 4.19
C TYR A 494 37.31 -8.71 2.97
N LYS A 495 37.57 -9.25 1.78
CA LYS A 495 37.22 -8.58 0.53
C LYS A 495 35.78 -8.85 0.12
N TYR A 496 35.31 -10.07 0.40
CA TYR A 496 34.03 -10.56 -0.04
C TYR A 496 33.23 -11.14 1.12
N ARG A 497 31.92 -10.94 1.05
CA ARG A 497 30.92 -11.53 1.93
C ARG A 497 30.01 -12.45 1.11
N GLY A 498 29.99 -13.71 1.49
CA GLY A 498 29.19 -14.78 0.90
C GLY A 498 27.88 -14.98 1.65
N ILE A 499 26.78 -15.19 0.91
CA ILE A 499 25.47 -15.56 1.44
C ILE A 499 25.03 -16.89 0.85
N GLY A 500 24.77 -17.86 1.71
CA GLY A 500 24.40 -19.22 1.33
C GLY A 500 23.15 -19.71 2.06
N MET A 501 22.42 -20.66 1.48
CA MET A 501 21.23 -21.24 2.12
C MET A 501 21.54 -22.41 3.07
N ARG A 502 22.81 -22.87 3.11
CA ARG A 502 23.25 -24.05 3.84
C ARG A 502 24.43 -23.71 4.73
N ASP A 503 24.49 -24.35 5.90
CA ASP A 503 25.69 -24.34 6.72
C ASP A 503 26.71 -25.29 6.09
N SER A 504 27.55 -24.75 5.22
CA SER A 504 28.52 -25.49 4.42
C SER A 504 29.92 -24.92 4.62
N ASN A 505 30.94 -25.75 4.42
CA ASN A 505 32.33 -25.28 4.30
C ASN A 505 32.77 -25.15 2.84
N ASN A 506 31.90 -25.50 1.89
CA ASN A 506 32.18 -25.36 0.48
C ASN A 506 31.92 -23.90 0.04
N PRO A 507 32.94 -23.17 -0.42
CA PRO A 507 32.77 -21.79 -0.85
C PRO A 507 31.82 -21.65 -2.07
N LYS A 508 31.59 -22.72 -2.85
CA LYS A 508 30.67 -22.72 -4.00
C LYS A 508 29.19 -22.78 -3.60
N ASP A 509 28.87 -23.01 -2.32
CA ASP A 509 27.49 -22.98 -1.81
C ASP A 509 27.00 -21.55 -1.45
N TYR A 510 27.87 -20.55 -1.63
CA TYR A 510 27.62 -19.15 -1.29
C TYR A 510 27.66 -18.28 -2.55
N VAL A 511 26.77 -17.30 -2.60
CA VAL A 511 26.84 -16.19 -3.55
C VAL A 511 27.69 -15.10 -2.93
N TRP A 512 28.76 -14.72 -3.60
CA TRP A 512 29.77 -13.80 -3.09
C TRP A 512 29.61 -12.40 -3.66
N ASP A 513 29.49 -11.43 -2.77
CA ASP A 513 29.52 -10.01 -3.09
C ASP A 513 30.71 -9.32 -2.40
N LEU A 514 31.06 -8.12 -2.86
CA LEU A 514 32.05 -7.30 -2.14
C LEU A 514 31.51 -6.95 -0.75
N GLU A 515 32.36 -7.08 0.27
CA GLU A 515 31.94 -6.73 1.63
C GLU A 515 31.67 -5.21 1.72
N PRO A 516 30.53 -4.76 2.29
CA PRO A 516 30.20 -3.33 2.35
C PRO A 516 31.30 -2.47 2.98
N LYS A 517 31.98 -2.98 4.01
CA LYS A 517 33.12 -2.30 4.61
C LYS A 517 34.30 -2.13 3.63
N TYR A 518 34.61 -3.18 2.86
CA TYR A 518 35.63 -3.11 1.81
C TYR A 518 35.25 -2.08 0.74
N VAL A 519 33.97 -2.03 0.37
CA VAL A 519 33.39 -1.05 -0.56
C VAL A 519 33.55 0.36 0.03
N GLU A 520 33.09 0.63 1.25
CA GLU A 520 33.16 1.95 1.90
C GLU A 520 34.60 2.45 2.07
N GLU A 521 35.55 1.59 2.44
CA GLU A 521 36.96 1.97 2.61
C GLU A 521 37.70 2.19 1.27
N ASN A 522 37.21 1.61 0.18
CA ASN A 522 37.89 1.66 -1.13
C ASN A 522 37.10 2.41 -2.23
N LEU A 523 35.87 2.83 -1.97
CA LEU A 523 35.13 3.75 -2.81
C LEU A 523 35.50 5.20 -2.49
N ALA A 524 35.44 6.04 -3.52
CA ALA A 524 35.76 7.44 -3.39
C ALA A 524 34.80 8.11 -2.38
N THR A 525 35.35 8.41 -1.21
CA THR A 525 34.83 9.08 -0.02
C THR A 525 33.57 9.94 -0.20
N GLU A 526 32.71 9.92 0.83
CA GLU A 526 31.51 10.74 1.11
C GLU A 526 31.52 12.17 0.51
N SER A 527 32.68 12.82 0.45
CA SER A 527 32.89 14.12 -0.19
C SER A 527 32.44 14.17 -1.66
N LYS A 528 32.69 13.13 -2.47
CA LYS A 528 32.29 13.10 -3.90
C LYS A 528 30.81 12.81 -4.07
N VAL A 529 30.23 11.97 -3.21
CA VAL A 529 28.78 11.72 -3.19
C VAL A 529 28.03 12.98 -2.76
N THR A 530 28.55 13.72 -1.79
CA THR A 530 28.00 15.02 -1.36
C THR A 530 28.09 16.06 -2.48
N GLU A 531 29.17 16.08 -3.26
CA GLU A 531 29.31 16.95 -4.44
C GLU A 531 28.31 16.60 -5.54
N ILE A 532 28.13 15.31 -5.85
CA ILE A 532 27.16 14.82 -6.85
C ILE A 532 25.71 15.09 -6.40
N ILE A 533 25.38 14.84 -5.13
CA ILE A 533 24.05 15.16 -4.57
C ILE A 533 23.82 16.68 -4.59
N GLY A 534 24.85 17.47 -4.27
CA GLY A 534 24.80 18.93 -4.34
C GLY A 534 24.50 19.46 -5.75
N GLU A 535 25.15 18.92 -6.78
CA GLU A 535 24.90 19.30 -8.17
C GLU A 535 23.55 18.77 -8.69
N ALA A 536 23.13 17.56 -8.31
CA ALA A 536 21.82 17.00 -8.65
C ALA A 536 20.66 17.80 -8.01
N ASN A 537 20.82 18.25 -6.76
CA ASN A 537 19.85 19.10 -6.07
C ASN A 537 19.75 20.47 -6.75
N LYS A 538 20.87 21.12 -7.09
CA LYS A 538 20.85 22.40 -7.85
C LYS A 538 20.11 22.27 -9.18
N TYR A 539 20.33 21.17 -9.92
CA TYR A 539 19.62 20.93 -11.18
C TYR A 539 18.11 20.73 -10.97
N THR A 540 17.73 20.00 -9.92
CA THR A 540 16.33 19.72 -9.56
C THR A 540 15.62 21.00 -9.09
N ASP A 541 16.25 21.79 -8.22
CA ASP A 541 15.71 23.05 -7.70
C ASP A 541 15.50 24.07 -8.84
N ASN A 542 16.47 24.23 -9.74
CA ASN A 542 16.34 25.10 -10.92
C ASN A 542 15.20 24.64 -11.84
N SER A 543 15.01 23.32 -11.98
CA SER A 543 13.94 22.74 -12.80
C SER A 543 12.56 22.93 -12.14
N ILE A 544 12.46 22.78 -10.81
CA ILE A 544 11.23 23.01 -10.04
C ILE A 544 10.88 24.50 -10.04
N GLU A 545 11.85 25.40 -9.90
CA GLU A 545 11.64 26.85 -9.98
C GLU A 545 11.09 27.24 -11.35
N ALA A 546 11.67 26.71 -12.43
CA ALA A 546 11.16 26.93 -13.79
C ALA A 546 9.72 26.40 -13.99
N VAL A 547 9.40 25.23 -13.43
CA VAL A 547 8.02 24.67 -13.46
C VAL A 547 7.06 25.54 -12.63
N ASN A 548 7.45 26.00 -11.45
CA ASN A 548 6.62 26.85 -10.59
C ASN A 548 6.32 28.21 -11.23
N ILE A 549 7.30 28.82 -11.90
CA ILE A 549 7.10 30.06 -12.68
C ILE A 549 6.07 29.81 -13.79
N ASN A 550 6.20 28.69 -14.53
CA ASN A 550 5.24 28.34 -15.58
C ASN A 550 3.83 28.07 -15.05
N VAL A 551 3.68 27.34 -13.94
CA VAL A 551 2.38 27.06 -13.30
C VAL A 551 1.73 28.36 -12.82
N THR A 552 2.52 29.27 -12.24
CA THR A 552 2.02 30.58 -11.79
C THR A 552 1.51 31.41 -12.96
N ASN A 553 2.27 31.50 -14.05
CA ASN A 553 1.86 32.21 -15.26
C ASN A 553 0.57 31.62 -15.88
N ILE A 554 0.45 30.28 -15.92
CA ILE A 554 -0.75 29.60 -16.41
C ILE A 554 -1.94 29.87 -15.49
N ALA A 555 -1.74 29.86 -14.18
CA ALA A 555 -2.80 30.16 -13.21
C ALA A 555 -3.30 31.61 -13.35
N ASP A 556 -2.39 32.57 -13.54
CA ASP A 556 -2.73 33.98 -13.77
C ASP A 556 -3.51 34.18 -15.06
N ASP A 557 -3.11 33.53 -16.16
CA ASP A 557 -3.83 33.62 -17.42
C ASP A 557 -5.19 32.91 -17.37
N LEU A 558 -5.30 31.78 -16.67
CA LEU A 558 -6.57 31.11 -16.43
C LEU A 558 -7.52 31.98 -15.58
N ALA A 559 -7.00 32.64 -14.54
CA ALA A 559 -7.78 33.57 -13.71
C ALA A 559 -8.30 34.76 -14.51
N LYS A 560 -7.49 35.34 -15.40
CA LYS A 560 -7.93 36.39 -16.34
C LYS A 560 -9.04 35.88 -17.24
N GLN A 561 -8.91 34.68 -17.82
CA GLN A 561 -9.91 34.10 -18.71
C GLN A 561 -11.23 33.77 -17.99
N ILE A 562 -11.17 33.25 -16.76
CA ILE A 562 -12.36 33.01 -15.92
C ILE A 562 -13.12 34.31 -15.68
N ASN A 563 -12.41 35.39 -15.29
CA ASN A 563 -13.03 36.69 -15.09
C ASN A 563 -13.69 37.24 -16.37
N VAL A 564 -13.06 37.05 -17.53
CA VAL A 564 -13.66 37.43 -18.83
C VAL A 564 -14.94 36.63 -19.10
N ASN A 565 -14.92 35.31 -18.88
CA ASN A 565 -16.06 34.43 -19.12
C ASN A 565 -17.21 34.69 -18.13
N GLU A 566 -16.92 34.97 -16.86
CA GLU A 566 -17.92 35.31 -15.85
C GLU A 566 -18.65 36.61 -16.23
N ASN A 567 -17.90 37.64 -16.65
CA ASN A 567 -18.47 38.89 -17.13
C ASN A 567 -19.36 38.67 -18.36
N ALA A 568 -18.93 37.82 -19.31
CA ALA A 568 -19.74 37.46 -20.48
C ALA A 568 -21.04 36.74 -20.10
N ALA A 569 -20.99 35.79 -19.16
CA ALA A 569 -22.16 35.02 -18.69
C ALA A 569 -23.17 35.89 -17.91
N ARG A 570 -22.67 36.80 -17.06
CA ARG A 570 -23.49 37.81 -16.36
C ARG A 570 -24.20 38.71 -17.38
N ASN A 571 -23.47 39.26 -18.34
CA ASN A 571 -24.05 40.09 -19.40
C ASN A 571 -25.11 39.35 -20.21
N TYR A 572 -24.90 38.06 -20.53
CA TYR A 572 -25.90 37.25 -21.24
C TYR A 572 -27.18 37.04 -20.41
N THR A 573 -27.03 36.74 -19.12
CA THR A 573 -28.15 36.50 -18.21
C THR A 573 -28.96 37.78 -17.98
N ASP A 574 -28.29 38.92 -17.78
CA ASP A 574 -28.93 40.22 -17.66
C ASP A 574 -29.70 40.58 -18.93
N THR A 575 -29.11 40.32 -20.10
CA THR A 575 -29.78 40.52 -21.41
C THR A 575 -31.04 39.65 -21.51
N LYS A 576 -30.96 38.35 -21.18
CA LYS A 576 -32.10 37.42 -21.24
C LYS A 576 -33.22 37.77 -20.25
N LYS A 577 -32.86 38.24 -19.06
CA LYS A 577 -33.82 38.72 -18.05
C LYS A 577 -34.56 39.97 -18.55
N ILE A 578 -33.85 40.91 -19.17
CA ILE A 578 -34.45 42.10 -19.79
C ILE A 578 -35.40 41.69 -20.93
N GLU A 579 -35.00 40.74 -21.79
CA GLU A 579 -35.87 40.20 -22.84
C GLU A 579 -37.17 39.58 -22.28
N ALA A 580 -37.08 38.71 -21.26
CA ALA A 580 -38.24 38.06 -20.65
C ALA A 580 -39.20 39.04 -19.95
N VAL A 581 -38.66 40.06 -19.27
CA VAL A 581 -39.46 41.14 -18.67
C VAL A 581 -40.18 41.95 -19.74
N ASN A 582 -39.51 42.25 -20.85
CA ASN A 582 -40.12 42.96 -21.98
C ASN A 582 -41.23 42.13 -22.66
N GLU A 583 -41.06 40.81 -22.81
CA GLU A 583 -42.13 39.93 -23.33
C GLU A 583 -43.33 39.84 -22.38
N SER A 584 -43.09 39.69 -21.07
CA SER A 584 -44.15 39.70 -20.06
C SER A 584 -44.92 41.02 -20.06
N LYS A 585 -44.22 42.16 -20.18
CA LYS A 585 -44.85 43.48 -20.30
C LYS A 585 -45.73 43.58 -21.55
N LYS A 586 -45.27 43.05 -22.69
CA LYS A 586 -46.04 43.00 -23.94
C LYS A 586 -47.36 42.23 -23.78
N TYR A 587 -47.32 41.06 -23.12
CA TYR A 587 -48.52 40.27 -22.81
C TYR A 587 -49.50 41.00 -21.88
N THR A 588 -48.97 41.71 -20.89
CA THR A 588 -49.79 42.44 -19.91
C THR A 588 -50.45 43.68 -20.55
N ASP A 589 -49.71 44.41 -21.38
CA ASP A 589 -50.23 45.56 -22.11
C ASP A 589 -51.25 45.15 -23.20
N GLU A 590 -51.13 43.95 -23.79
CA GLU A 590 -52.10 43.41 -24.75
C GLU A 590 -53.43 42.98 -24.13
N VAL A 591 -53.41 42.31 -22.97
CA VAL A 591 -54.62 41.81 -22.29
C VAL A 591 -55.46 42.95 -21.68
N PHE A 592 -54.86 44.10 -21.37
CA PHE A 592 -55.53 45.24 -20.73
C PHE A 592 -55.74 46.47 -21.63
N ARG A 593 -55.55 46.36 -22.96
CA ARG A 593 -55.86 47.46 -23.89
C ARG A 593 -57.34 47.84 -23.82
N LYS A 594 -57.63 49.06 -23.34
CA LYS A 594 -58.97 49.64 -23.30
C LYS A 594 -59.25 50.35 -24.63
N GLU A 595 -60.03 49.72 -25.49
CA GLU A 595 -60.43 50.31 -26.77
C GLU A 595 -61.71 51.12 -26.59
N ILE A 596 -61.73 52.36 -27.08
CA ILE A 596 -62.89 53.24 -27.07
C ILE A 596 -63.27 53.53 -28.51
N VAL A 597 -64.47 53.13 -28.93
CA VAL A 597 -65.00 53.36 -30.28
C VAL A 597 -66.23 54.24 -30.18
N ASN A 598 -66.20 55.41 -30.82
CA ASN A 598 -67.41 56.24 -30.98
C ASN A 598 -68.29 55.59 -32.04
N LEU A 599 -69.53 55.26 -31.68
CA LEU A 599 -70.50 54.70 -32.59
C LEU A 599 -71.41 55.82 -33.10
N THR A 600 -71.58 55.88 -34.43
CA THR A 600 -72.50 56.83 -35.05
C THR A 600 -73.92 56.28 -34.97
N VAL A 601 -74.79 57.00 -34.29
CA VAL A 601 -76.23 56.79 -34.33
C VAL A 601 -76.74 57.27 -35.70
N LYS A 602 -77.55 56.45 -36.39
CA LYS A 602 -77.97 56.64 -37.80
C LYS A 602 -79.49 56.75 -37.92
N ASN A 603 -79.97 56.93 -39.16
CA ASN A 603 -81.38 56.87 -39.53
C ASN A 603 -82.27 57.88 -38.78
N GLY A 604 -81.80 59.12 -38.62
CA GLY A 604 -82.57 60.22 -38.02
C GLY A 604 -82.77 60.14 -36.51
N ASN A 605 -82.17 59.15 -35.83
CA ASN A 605 -82.07 59.09 -34.38
C ASN A 605 -81.01 60.09 -33.87
N LEU A 606 -81.22 60.65 -32.68
CA LEU A 606 -80.31 61.58 -31.99
C LEU A 606 -79.67 60.90 -30.78
N GLY A 607 -78.61 61.52 -30.24
CA GLY A 607 -77.85 61.01 -29.10
C GLY A 607 -76.45 60.56 -29.50
N THR A 608 -75.70 60.04 -28.53
CA THR A 608 -74.35 59.50 -28.77
C THR A 608 -74.21 58.10 -28.20
N ALA A 609 -73.43 57.26 -28.87
CA ALA A 609 -73.11 55.93 -28.40
C ALA A 609 -71.59 55.74 -28.40
N ARG A 610 -71.07 55.16 -27.31
CA ARG A 610 -69.64 54.86 -27.15
C ARG A 610 -69.47 53.44 -26.68
N LEU A 611 -68.68 52.69 -27.42
CA LEU A 611 -68.31 51.33 -27.11
C LEU A 611 -66.97 51.32 -26.38
N TYR A 612 -66.88 50.51 -25.33
CA TYR A 612 -65.68 50.23 -24.57
C TYR A 612 -65.44 48.72 -24.58
N ARG A 613 -64.23 48.30 -24.94
CA ARG A 613 -63.81 46.90 -24.83
C ARG A 613 -62.68 46.76 -23.81
N GLN A 614 -62.79 45.76 -22.97
CA GLN A 614 -61.73 45.31 -22.06
C GLN A 614 -61.69 43.78 -22.09
N GLY A 615 -60.66 43.21 -22.71
CA GLY A 615 -60.61 41.77 -23.00
C GLY A 615 -61.77 41.32 -23.89
N ASN A 616 -62.52 40.30 -23.47
CA ASN A 616 -63.72 39.80 -24.17
C ASN A 616 -65.00 40.51 -23.73
N CYS A 617 -64.94 41.45 -22.78
CA CYS A 617 -66.10 42.20 -22.32
C CYS A 617 -66.26 43.48 -23.15
N VAL A 618 -67.44 43.68 -23.73
CA VAL A 618 -67.82 44.87 -24.49
C VAL A 618 -68.98 45.55 -23.77
N THR A 619 -68.82 46.85 -23.49
CA THR A 619 -69.87 47.70 -22.93
C THR A 619 -70.15 48.86 -23.88
N ILE A 620 -71.39 48.99 -24.33
CA ILE A 620 -71.84 50.13 -25.12
C ILE A 620 -72.66 51.06 -24.23
N TYR A 621 -72.20 52.29 -24.08
CA TYR A 621 -72.90 53.36 -23.40
C TYR A 621 -73.65 54.21 -24.42
N PHE A 622 -74.94 54.38 -24.19
CA PHE A 622 -75.81 55.28 -24.94
C PHE A 622 -76.13 56.47 -24.06
N PHE A 623 -76.03 57.67 -24.63
CA PHE A 623 -76.36 58.93 -23.96
C PHE A 623 -77.37 59.70 -24.81
N ASP A 624 -78.49 60.07 -24.19
CA ASP A 624 -79.60 60.82 -24.78
C ASP A 624 -80.10 60.25 -26.11
N LEU A 625 -80.11 58.91 -26.21
CA LEU A 625 -80.61 58.23 -27.41
C LEU A 625 -82.09 58.56 -27.60
N ASN A 626 -82.47 59.10 -28.76
CA ASN A 626 -83.83 59.60 -29.01
C ASN A 626 -84.27 59.35 -30.46
N GLY A 627 -85.42 58.69 -30.65
CA GLY A 627 -85.93 58.27 -31.96
C GLY A 627 -86.82 59.28 -32.71
N ARG A 628 -86.67 60.58 -32.44
CA ARG A 628 -87.68 61.61 -32.78
C ARG A 628 -88.14 61.71 -34.24
N ASN A 629 -87.39 61.26 -35.26
CA ASN A 629 -87.69 61.64 -36.65
C ASN A 629 -87.69 60.56 -37.75
N SER A 630 -87.38 59.27 -37.52
CA SER A 630 -87.58 58.24 -38.57
C SER A 630 -87.26 56.81 -38.13
N GLY A 631 -88.25 56.08 -37.65
CA GLY A 631 -88.14 54.62 -37.58
C GLY A 631 -89.16 53.99 -36.64
N GLY A 632 -90.17 53.32 -37.19
CA GLY A 632 -91.03 52.43 -36.41
C GLY A 632 -90.25 51.24 -35.84
N ASN A 633 -90.99 50.25 -35.33
CA ASN A 633 -90.40 48.98 -34.91
C ASN A 633 -89.51 48.40 -36.01
N ASP A 634 -88.39 47.82 -35.57
CA ASP A 634 -87.28 47.21 -36.31
C ASP A 634 -86.37 48.16 -37.11
N SER A 635 -86.42 49.47 -36.85
CA SER A 635 -85.46 50.42 -37.44
C SER A 635 -84.07 50.34 -36.79
N VAL A 636 -83.02 50.24 -37.62
CA VAL A 636 -81.62 50.19 -37.16
C VAL A 636 -81.19 51.55 -36.61
N ILE A 637 -80.74 51.54 -35.36
CA ILE A 637 -80.23 52.68 -34.59
C ILE A 637 -78.76 52.92 -34.91
N LEU A 638 -77.96 51.85 -34.84
CA LEU A 638 -76.55 51.86 -35.20
C LEU A 638 -76.08 50.44 -35.50
N THR A 639 -74.87 50.33 -36.04
CA THR A 639 -74.21 49.04 -36.30
C THR A 639 -72.92 48.96 -35.51
N VAL A 640 -72.79 47.93 -34.69
CA VAL A 640 -71.58 47.57 -33.96
C VAL A 640 -70.58 46.94 -34.95
N PRO A 641 -69.31 47.41 -34.97
CA PRO A 641 -68.29 46.87 -35.87
C PRO A 641 -68.04 45.37 -35.59
N GLU A 642 -67.64 44.63 -36.62
CA GLU A 642 -67.54 43.17 -36.63
C GLU A 642 -66.80 42.57 -35.44
N GLY A 643 -65.67 43.16 -35.03
CA GLY A 643 -64.87 42.69 -33.89
C GLY A 643 -65.43 42.95 -32.50
N TYR A 644 -66.64 43.52 -32.39
CA TYR A 644 -67.29 43.85 -31.11
C TYR A 644 -68.75 43.41 -31.03
N ARG A 645 -69.23 42.64 -32.02
CA ARG A 645 -70.64 42.21 -32.08
C ARG A 645 -70.92 41.17 -31.02
N THR A 646 -72.12 41.23 -30.45
CA THR A 646 -72.59 40.15 -29.57
C THR A 646 -72.65 38.82 -30.33
N PRO A 647 -72.23 37.70 -29.74
CA PRO A 647 -72.23 36.40 -30.42
C PRO A 647 -73.64 35.84 -30.64
N ILE A 648 -74.63 36.35 -29.88
CA ILE A 648 -76.04 35.99 -30.00
C ILE A 648 -76.91 37.25 -30.06
N SER A 649 -78.05 37.15 -30.73
CA SER A 649 -79.04 38.22 -30.70
C SER A 649 -79.78 38.23 -29.36
N PHE A 650 -79.94 39.40 -28.73
CA PHE A 650 -80.70 39.54 -27.49
C PHE A 650 -81.46 40.88 -27.46
N GLU A 651 -82.38 41.00 -26.51
CA GLU A 651 -83.20 42.20 -26.35
C GLU A 651 -82.95 42.86 -25.00
N GLN A 652 -82.86 44.18 -24.99
CA GLN A 652 -82.68 44.98 -23.78
C GLN A 652 -83.87 45.93 -23.60
N LEU A 653 -84.53 45.85 -22.44
CA LEU A 653 -85.50 46.86 -22.03
C LEU A 653 -84.77 48.03 -21.39
N VAL A 654 -85.11 49.26 -21.81
CA VAL A 654 -84.48 50.50 -21.36
C VAL A 654 -85.55 51.51 -20.94
N GLY A 655 -85.35 52.16 -19.79
CA GLY A 655 -86.25 53.21 -19.29
C GLY A 655 -85.81 54.60 -19.75
N SER A 656 -86.78 55.48 -19.99
CA SER A 656 -86.52 56.90 -20.30
C SER A 656 -85.87 57.61 -19.10
N THR A 657 -84.95 58.54 -19.40
CA THR A 657 -84.28 59.38 -18.40
C THR A 657 -84.98 60.73 -18.15
N ASP A 658 -85.98 61.08 -18.96
CA ASP A 658 -86.69 62.36 -18.93
C ASP A 658 -88.17 62.26 -18.51
N ARG A 659 -88.70 61.05 -18.24
CA ARG A 659 -90.08 60.80 -17.79
C ARG A 659 -90.18 59.62 -16.79
N SER A 660 -91.27 59.55 -16.02
CA SER A 660 -91.54 58.48 -15.03
C SER A 660 -91.60 57.06 -15.66
N ALA A 661 -91.41 56.01 -14.86
CA ALA A 661 -91.18 54.59 -15.19
C ALA A 661 -92.16 53.85 -16.15
N PHE A 662 -93.13 54.55 -16.75
CA PHE A 662 -94.10 54.00 -17.71
C PHE A 662 -93.71 54.19 -19.19
N ASN A 663 -92.58 54.86 -19.49
CA ASN A 663 -92.04 54.99 -20.86
C ASN A 663 -90.75 54.18 -21.01
N ASN A 664 -90.89 52.90 -21.37
CA ASN A 664 -89.78 52.02 -21.67
C ASN A 664 -89.72 51.74 -23.18
N ALA A 665 -88.51 51.69 -23.72
CA ALA A 665 -88.26 51.17 -25.06
C ALA A 665 -87.59 49.80 -24.97
N GLN A 666 -87.79 48.98 -25.98
CA GLN A 666 -87.09 47.71 -26.14
C GLN A 666 -86.16 47.81 -27.35
N LEU A 667 -84.92 47.39 -27.17
CA LEU A 667 -83.87 47.37 -28.18
C LEU A 667 -83.49 45.94 -28.52
N GLY A 668 -83.40 45.62 -29.80
CA GLY A 668 -82.82 44.38 -30.29
C GLY A 668 -81.34 44.59 -30.63
N PHE A 669 -80.47 43.74 -30.11
CA PHE A 669 -79.05 43.67 -30.44
C PHE A 669 -78.86 42.41 -31.28
N GLY A 670 -78.59 42.56 -32.58
CA GLY A 670 -78.39 41.46 -33.49
C GLY A 670 -76.95 40.95 -33.49
N ALA A 671 -76.77 39.64 -33.69
CA ALA A 671 -75.45 39.05 -33.93
C ALA A 671 -74.79 39.53 -35.24
N ASP A 672 -75.59 40.08 -36.16
CA ASP A 672 -75.13 40.81 -37.36
C ASP A 672 -74.53 42.20 -37.04
N GLY A 673 -74.57 42.60 -35.76
CA GLY A 673 -74.07 43.86 -35.25
C GLY A 673 -75.08 45.00 -35.30
N ASN A 674 -76.25 44.82 -35.89
CA ASN A 674 -77.25 45.88 -35.93
C ASN A 674 -77.98 45.98 -34.60
N ILE A 675 -78.09 47.19 -34.06
CA ILE A 675 -78.95 47.50 -32.94
C ILE A 675 -80.15 48.22 -33.49
N TYR A 676 -81.35 47.77 -33.16
CA TYR A 676 -82.60 48.28 -33.72
C TYR A 676 -83.67 48.45 -32.65
N TRP A 677 -84.62 49.36 -32.89
CA TRP A 677 -85.79 49.53 -32.01
C TRP A 677 -86.70 48.32 -32.15
N ARG A 678 -87.04 47.60 -31.09
CA ARG A 678 -88.06 46.51 -31.12
C ARG A 678 -89.46 47.02 -30.80
N ARG A 679 -89.56 47.89 -29.80
CA ARG A 679 -90.79 48.63 -29.42
C ARG A 679 -90.40 50.01 -28.92
N ASN A 680 -90.90 51.05 -29.57
CA ASN A 680 -90.70 52.44 -29.14
C ASN A 680 -92.04 53.19 -29.20
N THR A 681 -92.52 53.68 -28.05
CA THR A 681 -93.74 54.51 -28.01
C THR A 681 -93.39 55.90 -28.55
N SER A 682 -94.09 56.36 -29.58
CA SER A 682 -93.80 57.51 -30.46
C SER A 682 -93.69 58.90 -29.81
N TYR A 683 -93.45 59.00 -28.50
CA TYR A 683 -93.29 60.24 -27.75
C TYR A 683 -91.82 60.45 -27.38
N ALA A 684 -91.02 61.00 -28.29
CA ALA A 684 -89.97 62.00 -28.03
C ALA A 684 -89.18 61.96 -26.69
N SER A 685 -88.79 60.78 -26.20
CA SER A 685 -88.11 60.56 -24.90
C SER A 685 -86.63 60.23 -25.11
N SER A 686 -85.79 60.60 -24.14
CA SER A 686 -84.35 60.34 -24.17
C SER A 686 -83.99 59.15 -23.29
N TYR A 687 -83.09 58.28 -23.77
CA TYR A 687 -82.64 57.08 -23.07
C TYR A 687 -81.12 57.11 -22.88
N THR A 688 -80.66 56.99 -21.64
CA THR A 688 -79.23 56.86 -21.28
C THR A 688 -79.04 55.58 -20.47
N PHE A 689 -78.26 54.65 -21.01
CA PHE A 689 -78.04 53.33 -20.43
C PHE A 689 -76.77 52.71 -20.98
N ALA A 690 -76.32 51.62 -20.37
CA ALA A 690 -75.21 50.82 -20.85
C ALA A 690 -75.65 49.38 -21.05
N VAL A 691 -75.12 48.73 -22.08
CA VAL A 691 -75.32 47.30 -22.32
C VAL A 691 -73.96 46.64 -22.37
N THR A 692 -73.79 45.62 -21.53
CA THR A 692 -72.55 44.86 -21.44
C THR A 692 -72.80 43.44 -21.87
N TYR A 693 -71.92 42.92 -22.74
CA TYR A 693 -71.94 41.54 -23.19
C TYR A 693 -70.51 41.04 -23.43
N ILE A 694 -70.36 39.72 -23.52
CA ILE A 694 -69.08 39.08 -23.80
C ILE A 694 -69.09 38.62 -25.26
N ILE A 695 -67.98 38.85 -25.96
CA ILE A 695 -67.77 38.44 -27.37
C ILE A 695 -66.85 37.23 -27.50
#